data_AF-A0A9F7RIL0-F1
#
_entry.id   AF-A0A9F7RIL0-F1
#
_cell.length_a   1.000
_cell.length_b   1.000
_cell.length_c   1.000
_cell.angle_alpha   90.00
_cell.angle_beta   90.00
_cell.angle_gamma   90.00
#
_symmetry.space_group_name_H-M   'P 1'
#
loop_
_entity.id
_entity.type
_entity.pdbx_description
1 polymer ?
#
loop_
_entity_poly.entity_id
_entity_poly.type
_entity_poly.pdbx_seq_one_letter_code
_entity_poly.pdbx_strand_id
1 'polypeptide(L)'
;MSHLLGAGDCVESLRRDVIDLQGALVEVFSRTGPVRFRSWKFPDKESCDLDLVQLLEQYDYVEGEEEFNQHSHVVLLELVIDRLLLLLQSFNAYTEQMLGSQRAGDCGKAGGSVCVGLVVKRYWSNLIHFSSQQRQQRMSSACRTEPSSSSSSSSTHTNPRISTSQRSAPPSSPSHSLHTSLPPRPCRSVSSQTLDSALVPCDACAGAQTTLQDSAHAVASLCQALGLSCSLWSFLQAVEETLQLGRLSACDLALWAREQHRDLGRIQEHVAHVQEKVDSLTRTLQEAEEERDKLRAQLQREKEENRREREERRRREEEDRREREERRRREEEEDRREREERRRREEEWERTLQEEKRRRDEELKTLQEEMRRGAAALEVKISELKGESELQRETRQCLERERDSLLDEVHRLRLEEVRWKETEEKKRNLELELGDTQKLLDKERAKYHSTQRQHEAMVLKQQALLERVDALVQQCEDVQSRLEECEDEKAELTDTLAHTTQERNTVQEQLTQQESELLSLKEDREQQRVRVRELEECVSRLTEDLQQAEERERILVAFPELNRQHTTPQSTGDVLCDMEQQLKVNSIRIRVLEQENASLNKTLERLKHTRTITPSQQSAGDRTPCPASGSSEVYRRERAKEKQIISSPSFSALHHQTVRLSLVPDAGETYTKLRQTVRARSAGVNRRKK
;
A
#
# COMPACT_ATOMS: atom_id res chain seq x y z
N MET A 1 -25.30 -18.72 -7.21
CA MET A 1 -25.53 -20.17 -7.43
C MET A 1 -24.36 -20.86 -8.11
N SER A 2 -23.56 -20.18 -8.95
CA SER A 2 -22.37 -20.74 -9.62
C SER A 2 -21.38 -21.45 -8.68
N HIS A 3 -21.16 -20.95 -7.46
CA HIS A 3 -20.18 -21.48 -6.49
C HIS A 3 -20.43 -22.91 -5.98
N LEU A 4 -21.48 -23.61 -6.42
CA LEU A 4 -21.75 -25.01 -6.08
C LEU A 4 -21.48 -25.98 -7.24
N LEU A 5 -21.33 -25.47 -8.47
CA LEU A 5 -21.06 -26.31 -9.63
C LEU A 5 -19.59 -26.75 -9.59
N GLY A 6 -19.33 -28.06 -9.60
CA GLY A 6 -17.97 -28.60 -9.43
C GLY A 6 -17.40 -28.53 -8.00
N ALA A 7 -18.20 -28.17 -6.99
CA ALA A 7 -17.77 -28.29 -5.59
C ALA A 7 -17.57 -29.77 -5.20
N GLY A 8 -16.46 -30.09 -4.52
CA GLY A 8 -16.06 -31.46 -4.19
C GLY A 8 -17.13 -32.24 -3.42
N ASP A 9 -17.69 -31.65 -2.35
CA ASP A 9 -18.76 -32.27 -1.56
C ASP A 9 -19.99 -32.65 -2.40
N CYS A 10 -20.30 -31.84 -3.43
CA CYS A 10 -21.41 -32.12 -4.35
C CYS A 10 -21.06 -33.20 -5.37
N VAL A 11 -19.82 -33.23 -5.87
CA VAL A 11 -19.31 -34.30 -6.75
C VAL A 11 -19.35 -35.64 -6.01
N GLU A 12 -18.84 -35.69 -4.77
CA GLU A 12 -18.87 -36.87 -3.90
C GLU A 12 -20.29 -37.31 -3.53
N SER A 13 -21.21 -36.37 -3.27
CA SER A 13 -22.63 -36.71 -3.06
C SER A 13 -23.21 -37.39 -4.29
N LEU A 14 -23.04 -36.81 -5.49
CA LEU A 14 -23.60 -37.36 -6.73
C LEU A 14 -22.99 -38.73 -7.08
N ARG A 15 -21.70 -38.95 -6.77
CA ARG A 15 -21.04 -40.26 -6.91
C ARG A 15 -21.72 -41.31 -6.02
N ARG A 16 -22.03 -40.95 -4.77
CA ARG A 16 -22.76 -41.82 -3.84
C ARG A 16 -24.21 -42.06 -4.27
N ASP A 17 -24.91 -41.02 -4.73
CA ASP A 17 -26.28 -41.13 -5.25
C ASP A 17 -26.35 -42.11 -6.45
N VAL A 18 -25.37 -42.08 -7.37
CA VAL A 18 -25.27 -43.05 -8.48
C VAL A 18 -25.05 -44.48 -7.97
N ILE A 19 -24.20 -44.68 -6.96
CA ILE A 19 -23.91 -45.99 -6.35
C ILE A 19 -25.16 -46.55 -5.65
N ASP A 20 -25.81 -45.75 -4.79
CA ASP A 20 -26.97 -46.18 -4.01
C ASP A 20 -28.18 -46.48 -4.91
N LEU A 21 -28.41 -45.67 -5.95
CA LEU A 21 -29.42 -45.95 -6.97
C LEU A 21 -29.11 -47.20 -7.79
N GLN A 22 -27.83 -47.47 -8.09
CA GLN A 22 -27.44 -48.72 -8.74
C GLN A 22 -27.66 -49.94 -7.82
N GLY A 23 -27.43 -49.80 -6.50
CA GLY A 23 -27.78 -50.81 -5.50
C GLY A 23 -29.28 -51.14 -5.50
N ALA A 24 -30.13 -50.11 -5.47
CA ALA A 24 -31.58 -50.27 -5.57
C ALA A 24 -32.02 -50.91 -6.91
N LEU A 25 -31.37 -50.53 -8.02
CA LEU A 25 -31.60 -51.14 -9.34
C LEU A 25 -31.27 -52.63 -9.37
N VAL A 26 -30.17 -53.06 -8.76
CA VAL A 26 -29.81 -54.49 -8.65
C VAL A 26 -30.87 -55.26 -7.86
N GLU A 27 -31.43 -54.68 -6.79
CA GLU A 27 -32.52 -55.32 -6.04
C GLU A 27 -33.80 -55.47 -6.87
N VAL A 28 -34.18 -54.45 -7.66
CA VAL A 28 -35.35 -54.52 -8.56
C VAL A 28 -35.11 -55.50 -9.71
N PHE A 29 -33.93 -55.47 -10.33
CA PHE A 29 -33.53 -56.42 -11.39
C PHE A 29 -33.48 -57.87 -10.90
N SER A 30 -33.23 -58.13 -9.61
CA SER A 30 -33.33 -59.50 -9.04
C SER A 30 -34.75 -60.09 -9.13
N ARG A 31 -35.77 -59.24 -9.32
CA ARG A 31 -37.20 -59.60 -9.39
C ARG A 31 -37.78 -59.47 -10.81
N THR A 32 -37.34 -58.47 -11.58
CA THR A 32 -37.83 -58.21 -12.95
C THR A 32 -36.95 -58.79 -14.06
N GLY A 33 -35.70 -59.15 -13.76
CA GLY A 33 -34.63 -59.22 -14.75
C GLY A 33 -34.14 -57.82 -15.18
N PRO A 34 -33.00 -57.74 -15.91
CA PRO A 34 -32.48 -56.48 -16.42
C PRO A 34 -33.39 -55.91 -17.51
N VAL A 35 -33.89 -54.69 -17.32
CA VAL A 35 -34.84 -54.06 -18.23
C VAL A 35 -34.09 -53.08 -19.16
N ARG A 36 -34.19 -53.31 -20.47
CA ARG A 36 -33.45 -52.58 -21.50
C ARG A 36 -34.19 -51.31 -21.93
N PHE A 37 -33.59 -50.16 -21.64
CA PHE A 37 -33.98 -48.86 -22.15
C PHE A 37 -32.74 -48.03 -22.48
N ARG A 38 -32.81 -47.22 -23.54
CA ARG A 38 -31.81 -46.22 -23.90
C ARG A 38 -31.42 -45.35 -22.70
N SER A 39 -30.11 -45.16 -22.51
CA SER A 39 -29.61 -44.23 -21.50
C SER A 39 -30.02 -42.78 -21.82
N TRP A 40 -30.40 -42.06 -20.78
CA TRP A 40 -30.60 -40.62 -20.77
C TRP A 40 -29.30 -39.89 -21.06
N LYS A 41 -28.20 -40.28 -20.38
CA LYS A 41 -26.88 -39.65 -20.52
C LYS A 41 -26.12 -40.09 -21.79
N PHE A 42 -26.31 -41.35 -22.22
CA PHE A 42 -25.65 -41.94 -23.38
C PHE A 42 -26.68 -42.57 -24.36
N PRO A 43 -27.40 -41.77 -25.18
CA PRO A 43 -28.50 -42.27 -26.01
C PRO A 43 -28.11 -43.25 -27.12
N ASP A 44 -26.82 -43.55 -27.27
CA ASP A 44 -26.23 -44.62 -28.08
C ASP A 44 -26.19 -45.99 -27.37
N LYS A 45 -26.31 -46.01 -26.03
CA LYS A 45 -26.21 -47.20 -25.17
C LYS A 45 -27.54 -47.51 -24.47
N GLU A 46 -27.67 -48.76 -23.99
CA GLU A 46 -28.72 -49.15 -23.06
C GLU A 46 -28.27 -48.85 -21.61
N SER A 47 -29.16 -48.27 -20.82
CA SER A 47 -28.91 -47.82 -19.43
C SER A 47 -28.53 -48.97 -18.50
N CYS A 48 -29.13 -50.16 -18.68
CA CYS A 48 -28.78 -51.35 -17.90
C CYS A 48 -27.36 -51.88 -18.20
N ASP A 49 -26.77 -51.51 -19.32
CA ASP A 49 -25.48 -52.03 -19.83
C ASP A 49 -24.33 -50.99 -19.69
N LEU A 50 -24.52 -49.91 -18.91
CA LEU A 50 -23.47 -48.95 -18.60
C LEU A 50 -22.48 -49.50 -17.56
N ASP A 51 -21.18 -49.46 -17.89
CA ASP A 51 -20.10 -49.69 -16.93
C ASP A 51 -19.97 -48.48 -15.99
N LEU A 52 -20.67 -48.55 -14.86
CA LEU A 52 -20.62 -47.52 -13.83
C LEU A 52 -19.30 -47.52 -13.04
N VAL A 53 -18.53 -48.60 -13.05
CA VAL A 53 -17.20 -48.59 -12.40
C VAL A 53 -16.26 -47.71 -13.22
N GLN A 54 -16.17 -47.97 -14.53
CA GLN A 54 -15.40 -47.11 -15.44
C GLN A 54 -15.88 -45.65 -15.43
N LEU A 55 -17.20 -45.41 -15.41
CA LEU A 55 -17.74 -44.04 -15.38
C LEU A 55 -17.44 -43.31 -14.06
N LEU A 56 -17.45 -44.00 -12.92
CA LEU A 56 -17.08 -43.40 -11.63
C LEU A 56 -15.55 -43.27 -11.47
N GLU A 57 -14.74 -44.11 -12.10
CA GLU A 57 -13.29 -43.86 -12.22
C GLU A 57 -12.97 -42.67 -13.15
N GLN A 58 -13.81 -42.43 -14.18
CA GLN A 58 -13.60 -41.35 -15.14
C GLN A 58 -14.08 -39.96 -14.67
N TYR A 59 -15.15 -39.88 -13.86
CA TYR A 59 -15.79 -38.62 -13.46
C TYR A 59 -15.72 -38.41 -11.95
N ASP A 60 -14.54 -37.98 -11.50
CA ASP A 60 -14.20 -37.72 -10.09
C ASP A 60 -13.98 -36.22 -9.80
N TYR A 61 -13.67 -35.87 -8.55
CA TYR A 61 -13.18 -34.55 -8.14
C TYR A 61 -11.64 -34.50 -8.17
N VAL A 62 -11.08 -33.47 -8.81
CA VAL A 62 -9.63 -33.23 -8.92
C VAL A 62 -9.31 -31.84 -8.38
N GLU A 63 -8.49 -31.75 -7.34
CA GLU A 63 -8.13 -30.46 -6.73
C GLU A 63 -7.36 -29.56 -7.72
N GLY A 64 -7.92 -28.38 -8.00
CA GLY A 64 -7.33 -27.38 -8.92
C GLY A 64 -7.93 -27.36 -10.34
N GLU A 65 -8.66 -28.40 -10.77
CA GLU A 65 -9.23 -28.46 -12.12
C GLU A 65 -10.73 -28.06 -12.16
N GLU A 66 -11.02 -26.78 -11.97
CA GLU A 66 -12.41 -26.28 -11.82
C GLU A 66 -13.31 -26.63 -13.03
N GLU A 67 -12.82 -26.50 -14.27
CA GLU A 67 -13.59 -26.86 -15.47
C GLU A 67 -13.89 -28.36 -15.56
N PHE A 68 -12.93 -29.21 -15.17
CA PHE A 68 -13.13 -30.66 -15.10
C PHE A 68 -14.14 -31.03 -14.02
N ASN A 69 -14.03 -30.44 -12.83
CA ASN A 69 -14.96 -30.68 -11.73
C ASN A 69 -16.39 -30.24 -12.07
N GLN A 70 -16.56 -29.10 -12.75
CA GLN A 70 -17.86 -28.68 -13.28
C GLN A 70 -18.41 -29.68 -14.31
N HIS A 71 -17.55 -30.22 -15.18
CA HIS A 71 -17.94 -31.28 -16.13
C HIS A 71 -18.34 -32.58 -15.43
N SER A 72 -17.53 -33.09 -14.50
CA SER A 72 -17.83 -34.28 -13.68
C SER A 72 -19.15 -34.10 -12.93
N HIS A 73 -19.36 -32.97 -12.24
CA HIS A 73 -20.61 -32.65 -11.54
C HIS A 73 -21.83 -32.75 -12.47
N VAL A 74 -21.76 -32.16 -13.68
CA VAL A 74 -22.87 -32.25 -14.66
C VAL A 74 -23.06 -33.67 -15.16
N VAL A 75 -21.99 -34.41 -15.50
CA VAL A 75 -22.10 -35.80 -15.97
C VAL A 75 -22.66 -36.73 -14.91
N LEU A 76 -22.26 -36.58 -13.65
CA LEU A 76 -22.78 -37.34 -12.52
C LEU A 76 -24.25 -37.02 -12.24
N LEU A 77 -24.66 -35.74 -12.31
CA LEU A 77 -26.07 -35.35 -12.17
C LEU A 77 -26.95 -35.96 -13.27
N GLU A 78 -26.47 -35.93 -14.52
CA GLU A 78 -27.13 -36.59 -15.66
C GLU A 78 -27.16 -38.13 -15.49
N LEU A 79 -26.18 -38.74 -14.83
CA LEU A 79 -26.18 -40.16 -14.45
C LEU A 79 -27.15 -40.47 -13.30
N VAL A 80 -27.32 -39.59 -12.31
CA VAL A 80 -28.38 -39.73 -11.28
C VAL A 80 -29.76 -39.71 -11.95
N ILE A 81 -30.00 -38.80 -12.90
CA ILE A 81 -31.24 -38.76 -13.69
C ILE A 81 -31.43 -40.05 -14.50
N ASP A 82 -30.37 -40.56 -15.12
CA ASP A 82 -30.37 -41.82 -15.86
C ASP A 82 -30.75 -43.02 -14.96
N ARG A 83 -30.11 -43.17 -13.79
CA ARG A 83 -30.41 -44.23 -12.82
C ARG A 83 -31.85 -44.13 -12.31
N LEU A 84 -32.32 -42.92 -11.98
CA LEU A 84 -33.71 -42.68 -11.53
C LEU A 84 -34.73 -43.06 -12.59
N LEU A 85 -34.47 -42.74 -13.86
CA LEU A 85 -35.34 -43.12 -14.98
C LEU A 85 -35.37 -44.62 -15.20
N LEU A 86 -34.21 -45.29 -15.19
CA LEU A 86 -34.13 -46.75 -15.29
C LEU A 86 -34.86 -47.42 -14.11
N LEU A 87 -34.72 -46.90 -12.90
CA LEU A 87 -35.38 -47.44 -11.70
C LEU A 87 -36.91 -47.31 -11.80
N LEU A 88 -37.40 -46.14 -12.22
CA LEU A 88 -38.82 -45.87 -12.46
C LEU A 88 -39.40 -46.77 -13.57
N GLN A 89 -38.65 -46.98 -14.65
CA GLN A 89 -39.01 -47.89 -15.73
C GLN A 89 -38.98 -49.36 -15.30
N SER A 90 -38.10 -49.73 -14.38
CA SER A 90 -38.01 -51.09 -13.81
C SER A 90 -39.17 -51.38 -12.86
N PHE A 91 -39.56 -50.42 -12.02
CA PHE A 91 -40.81 -50.51 -11.26
C PHE A 91 -42.07 -50.53 -12.17
N ASN A 92 -42.03 -49.86 -13.32
CA ASN A 92 -43.08 -50.00 -14.34
C ASN A 92 -43.13 -51.42 -14.93
N ALA A 93 -41.98 -52.02 -15.25
CA ALA A 93 -41.93 -53.42 -15.72
C ALA A 93 -42.44 -54.40 -14.64
N TYR A 94 -42.06 -54.20 -13.37
CA TYR A 94 -42.56 -54.99 -12.23
C TYR A 94 -44.08 -54.89 -12.08
N THR A 95 -44.65 -53.68 -12.19
CA THR A 95 -46.11 -53.51 -12.10
C THR A 95 -46.85 -54.08 -13.31
N GLU A 96 -46.32 -53.95 -14.53
CA GLU A 96 -46.89 -54.61 -15.73
C GLU A 96 -46.84 -56.15 -15.63
N GLN A 97 -45.79 -56.71 -15.04
CA GLN A 97 -45.66 -58.14 -14.76
C GLN A 97 -46.67 -58.60 -13.68
N MET A 98 -46.78 -57.87 -12.57
CA MET A 98 -47.70 -58.17 -11.47
C MET A 98 -49.18 -57.99 -11.83
N LEU A 99 -49.50 -57.12 -12.80
CA LEU A 99 -50.84 -56.94 -13.37
C LEU A 99 -51.31 -58.15 -14.22
N GLY A 100 -50.42 -59.12 -14.50
CA GLY A 100 -50.74 -60.34 -15.24
C GLY A 100 -51.03 -60.11 -16.73
N SER A 101 -50.53 -59.03 -17.32
CA SER A 101 -50.88 -58.65 -18.69
C SER A 101 -50.31 -59.64 -19.71
N GLN A 102 -51.18 -60.31 -20.46
CA GLN A 102 -50.80 -61.08 -21.66
C GLN A 102 -50.44 -60.15 -22.83
N ARG A 103 -49.42 -59.31 -22.63
CA ARG A 103 -48.69 -58.56 -23.66
C ARG A 103 -47.24 -59.01 -23.79
N ALA A 104 -46.98 -60.27 -23.43
CA ALA A 104 -45.80 -61.01 -23.86
C ALA A 104 -45.83 -61.17 -25.39
N GLY A 105 -45.28 -60.16 -26.09
CA GLY A 105 -45.27 -60.12 -27.55
C GLY A 105 -44.63 -58.87 -28.16
N ASP A 106 -44.82 -57.68 -27.56
CA ASP A 106 -44.52 -56.41 -28.26
C ASP A 106 -43.63 -55.41 -27.47
N CYS A 107 -43.11 -55.83 -26.30
CA CYS A 107 -42.16 -55.02 -25.52
C CYS A 107 -40.78 -54.85 -26.20
N GLY A 108 -40.51 -55.56 -27.31
CA GLY A 108 -39.24 -55.50 -28.03
C GLY A 108 -39.09 -54.35 -29.04
N LYS A 109 -40.13 -53.54 -29.30
CA LYS A 109 -40.10 -52.48 -30.34
C LYS A 109 -40.70 -51.13 -29.93
N ALA A 110 -40.72 -50.82 -28.63
CA ALA A 110 -41.08 -49.48 -28.12
C ALA A 110 -39.95 -48.45 -28.30
N GLY A 111 -39.42 -48.31 -29.53
CA GLY A 111 -38.35 -47.37 -29.84
C GLY A 111 -38.83 -45.92 -29.87
N GLY A 112 -38.15 -45.04 -29.15
CA GLY A 112 -38.20 -43.59 -29.39
C GLY A 112 -39.23 -42.78 -28.60
N SER A 113 -39.08 -42.70 -27.27
CA SER A 113 -39.28 -41.42 -26.58
C SER A 113 -38.56 -41.37 -25.23
N VAL A 114 -37.40 -40.68 -25.19
CA VAL A 114 -36.66 -40.39 -23.94
C VAL A 114 -37.29 -39.18 -23.24
N CYS A 115 -38.62 -39.22 -23.06
CA CYS A 115 -39.39 -38.15 -22.43
C CYS A 115 -39.78 -38.56 -21.00
N VAL A 116 -39.14 -37.94 -20.01
CA VAL A 116 -39.41 -38.11 -18.57
C VAL A 116 -40.91 -38.11 -18.28
N GLY A 117 -41.66 -37.15 -18.84
CA GLY A 117 -43.10 -37.01 -18.63
C GLY A 117 -43.92 -38.21 -19.13
N LEU A 118 -43.51 -38.90 -20.21
CA LEU A 118 -44.19 -40.11 -20.68
C LEU A 118 -43.86 -41.33 -19.81
N VAL A 119 -42.60 -41.44 -19.37
CA VAL A 119 -42.16 -42.50 -18.43
C VAL A 119 -42.93 -42.40 -17.11
N VAL A 120 -42.94 -41.22 -16.49
CA VAL A 120 -43.67 -40.93 -15.24
C VAL A 120 -45.17 -41.17 -15.42
N LYS A 121 -45.78 -40.71 -16.53
CA LYS A 121 -47.21 -40.89 -16.79
C LYS A 121 -47.59 -42.37 -16.98
N ARG A 122 -46.76 -43.17 -17.67
CA ARG A 122 -46.98 -44.61 -17.84
C ARG A 122 -46.89 -45.34 -16.50
N TYR A 123 -45.83 -45.09 -15.73
CA TYR A 123 -45.65 -45.65 -14.39
C TYR A 123 -46.83 -45.31 -13.47
N TRP A 124 -47.23 -44.04 -13.39
CA TRP A 124 -48.33 -43.60 -12.55
C TRP A 124 -49.67 -44.24 -12.95
N SER A 125 -49.95 -44.36 -14.25
CA SER A 125 -51.14 -45.05 -14.76
C SER A 125 -51.17 -46.53 -14.37
N ASN A 126 -50.05 -47.23 -14.50
CA ASN A 126 -49.93 -48.64 -14.14
C ASN A 126 -49.97 -48.86 -12.62
N LEU A 127 -49.36 -47.98 -11.83
CA LEU A 127 -49.38 -48.01 -10.37
C LEU A 127 -50.80 -47.82 -9.82
N ILE A 128 -51.57 -46.87 -10.38
CA ILE A 128 -52.99 -46.73 -10.06
C ILE A 128 -53.74 -48.02 -10.39
N HIS A 129 -53.55 -48.57 -11.60
CA HIS A 129 -54.24 -49.79 -12.04
C HIS A 129 -53.86 -51.03 -11.21
N PHE A 130 -52.62 -51.11 -10.72
CA PHE A 130 -52.17 -52.15 -9.80
C PHE A 130 -52.81 -51.97 -8.42
N SER A 131 -52.86 -50.75 -7.89
CA SER A 131 -53.48 -50.46 -6.59
C SER A 131 -54.99 -50.72 -6.58
N SER A 132 -55.69 -50.47 -7.69
CA SER A 132 -57.12 -50.77 -7.83
C SER A 132 -57.37 -52.27 -7.96
N GLN A 133 -56.58 -52.99 -8.78
CA GLN A 133 -56.65 -54.44 -8.90
C GLN A 133 -56.34 -55.13 -7.55
N GLN A 134 -55.31 -54.70 -6.82
CA GLN A 134 -54.96 -55.24 -5.51
C GLN A 134 -56.05 -54.95 -4.46
N ARG A 135 -56.67 -53.77 -4.48
CA ARG A 135 -57.83 -53.45 -3.63
C ARG A 135 -59.02 -54.36 -3.96
N GLN A 136 -59.31 -54.58 -5.24
CA GLN A 136 -60.41 -55.44 -5.68
C GLN A 136 -60.15 -56.92 -5.39
N GLN A 137 -58.90 -57.38 -5.48
CA GLN A 137 -58.48 -58.71 -5.04
C GLN A 137 -58.68 -58.87 -3.52
N ARG A 138 -58.23 -57.92 -2.69
CA ARG A 138 -58.45 -57.92 -1.23
C ARG A 138 -59.93 -57.97 -0.84
N MET A 139 -60.78 -57.22 -1.54
CA MET A 139 -62.24 -57.29 -1.40
C MET A 139 -62.77 -58.70 -1.75
N SER A 140 -62.30 -59.29 -2.86
CA SER A 140 -62.75 -60.62 -3.30
C SER A 140 -62.28 -61.77 -2.40
N SER A 141 -61.11 -61.65 -1.75
CA SER A 141 -60.62 -62.63 -0.78
C SER A 141 -61.38 -62.56 0.54
N ALA A 142 -61.85 -61.38 0.97
CA ALA A 142 -62.68 -61.25 2.16
C ALA A 142 -64.01 -62.02 2.02
N CYS A 143 -64.59 -62.05 0.82
CA CYS A 143 -65.80 -62.84 0.50
C CYS A 143 -65.54 -64.32 0.17
N ARG A 144 -64.33 -64.86 0.41
CA ARG A 144 -63.99 -66.28 0.20
C ARG A 144 -63.29 -66.90 1.42
N THR A 145 -63.96 -66.84 2.57
CA THR A 145 -63.58 -67.59 3.79
C THR A 145 -64.68 -68.60 4.16
N GLU A 146 -65.07 -69.44 3.20
CA GLU A 146 -65.86 -70.65 3.44
C GLU A 146 -64.97 -71.87 3.18
N PRO A 147 -64.68 -72.73 4.18
CA PRO A 147 -63.65 -73.75 4.08
C PRO A 147 -64.09 -74.94 3.21
N SER A 148 -63.49 -75.08 2.04
CA SER A 148 -63.68 -76.25 1.18
C SER A 148 -62.87 -77.45 1.69
N SER A 149 -63.52 -78.39 2.38
CA SER A 149 -62.97 -79.74 2.62
C SER A 149 -64.09 -80.78 2.46
N SER A 150 -64.25 -81.41 1.29
CA SER A 150 -63.43 -82.53 0.79
C SER A 150 -63.69 -83.85 1.54
N SER A 151 -64.77 -84.53 1.20
CA SER A 151 -64.95 -85.97 1.47
C SER A 151 -65.51 -86.66 0.23
N SER A 152 -64.62 -87.27 -0.55
CA SER A 152 -64.96 -88.11 -1.70
C SER A 152 -65.14 -89.58 -1.27
N SER A 153 -66.00 -90.30 -2.00
CA SER A 153 -66.07 -91.76 -2.10
C SER A 153 -66.15 -92.60 -0.81
N SER A 154 -67.30 -93.23 -0.58
CA SER A 154 -67.40 -94.70 -0.62
C SER A 154 -68.86 -95.17 -0.73
N SER A 155 -69.07 -96.31 -1.39
CA SER A 155 -70.40 -96.85 -1.73
C SER A 155 -70.48 -98.36 -1.49
N THR A 156 -71.18 -98.75 -0.43
CA THR A 156 -71.60 -100.14 -0.12
C THR A 156 -72.89 -100.02 0.70
N HIS A 157 -74.04 -100.52 0.26
CA HIS A 157 -74.43 -101.95 0.29
C HIS A 157 -74.22 -102.63 1.64
N THR A 158 -75.33 -102.83 2.39
CA THR A 158 -75.79 -104.17 2.81
C THR A 158 -77.25 -104.12 3.28
N ASN A 159 -78.03 -105.16 2.96
CA ASN A 159 -79.27 -105.48 3.68
C ASN A 159 -78.92 -106.25 4.98
N PRO A 160 -79.90 -106.64 5.81
CA PRO A 160 -80.45 -107.98 5.54
C PRO A 160 -81.99 -108.03 5.52
N ARG A 161 -82.54 -108.57 4.44
CA ARG A 161 -83.93 -109.00 4.30
C ARG A 161 -83.94 -110.51 4.12
N ILE A 162 -84.23 -111.24 5.20
CA ILE A 162 -84.55 -112.67 5.17
C ILE A 162 -85.82 -112.81 6.02
N SER A 163 -87.03 -112.89 5.46
CA SER A 163 -87.57 -113.86 4.48
C SER A 163 -87.59 -115.29 5.03
N THR A 164 -88.72 -115.68 5.61
CA THR A 164 -89.17 -117.08 5.56
C THR A 164 -90.57 -117.10 4.97
N SER A 165 -90.79 -117.94 3.95
CA SER A 165 -92.08 -118.10 3.29
C SER A 165 -92.39 -119.58 3.14
N GLN A 166 -93.53 -120.01 3.70
CA GLN A 166 -94.34 -121.20 3.36
C GLN A 166 -95.56 -121.14 4.30
N ARG A 167 -96.82 -121.19 3.85
CA ARG A 167 -97.51 -122.09 2.91
C ARG A 167 -97.66 -123.51 3.48
N SER A 168 -98.84 -123.79 4.01
CA SER A 168 -99.47 -125.12 4.03
C SER A 168 -101.00 -124.95 4.14
N ALA A 169 -101.75 -125.97 3.75
CA ALA A 169 -103.19 -125.92 3.48
C ALA A 169 -104.00 -126.75 4.51
N PRO A 170 -105.35 -126.61 4.58
CA PRO A 170 -106.17 -127.34 5.56
C PRO A 170 -106.67 -128.70 5.03
N PRO A 171 -107.02 -129.64 5.93
CA PRO A 171 -108.05 -130.65 5.73
C PRO A 171 -109.38 -130.20 6.40
N SER A 172 -110.60 -130.36 5.86
CA SER A 172 -111.25 -131.45 5.14
C SER A 172 -111.68 -132.64 6.02
N SER A 173 -113.00 -132.77 6.19
CA SER A 173 -113.79 -133.95 6.64
C SER A 173 -113.59 -135.17 5.70
N PRO A 174 -114.26 -136.35 5.83
CA PRO A 174 -115.45 -136.69 6.65
C PRO A 174 -115.51 -138.14 7.25
N SER A 175 -116.70 -138.53 7.71
CA SER A 175 -117.27 -139.90 7.74
C SER A 175 -116.66 -141.00 8.62
N HIS A 176 -117.50 -141.72 9.39
CA HIS A 176 -118.18 -142.95 8.91
C HIS A 176 -119.14 -143.56 9.95
N SER A 177 -120.19 -144.24 9.47
CA SER A 177 -121.20 -144.94 10.26
C SER A 177 -120.83 -146.40 10.53
N LEU A 178 -121.27 -146.98 11.64
CA LEU A 178 -121.42 -148.43 11.79
C LEU A 178 -122.76 -148.79 12.46
N HIS A 179 -123.47 -149.73 11.84
CA HIS A 179 -124.65 -150.39 12.42
C HIS A 179 -124.20 -151.57 13.29
N THR A 180 -124.99 -151.90 14.32
CA THR A 180 -125.14 -153.28 14.81
C THR A 180 -126.56 -153.43 15.36
N SER A 181 -127.19 -154.57 15.08
CA SER A 181 -128.60 -154.85 15.38
C SER A 181 -128.76 -156.21 16.08
N LEU A 182 -130.00 -156.55 16.46
CA LEU A 182 -130.45 -157.84 17.05
C LEU A 182 -130.12 -158.01 18.56
N PRO A 183 -130.89 -158.86 19.29
CA PRO A 183 -132.35 -159.02 19.24
C PRO A 183 -133.01 -158.96 20.66
N PRO A 184 -134.34 -158.79 20.77
CA PRO A 184 -135.02 -158.64 22.06
C PRO A 184 -135.21 -159.95 22.84
N ARG A 185 -135.33 -159.84 24.17
CA ARG A 185 -135.73 -160.94 25.08
C ARG A 185 -136.96 -160.52 25.89
N PRO A 186 -138.03 -161.34 25.99
CA PRO A 186 -139.30 -160.93 26.61
C PRO A 186 -139.33 -161.15 28.13
N CYS A 187 -139.71 -160.10 28.87
CA CYS A 187 -139.92 -160.16 30.33
C CYS A 187 -141.40 -160.07 30.71
N ARG A 188 -142.08 -161.21 30.57
CA ARG A 188 -143.20 -161.72 31.40
C ARG A 188 -144.03 -160.66 32.16
N SER A 189 -145.25 -160.40 31.68
CA SER A 189 -146.33 -160.02 32.59
C SER A 189 -146.64 -161.17 33.56
N VAL A 190 -146.90 -160.85 34.83
CA VAL A 190 -147.42 -161.80 35.82
C VAL A 190 -148.91 -161.56 35.96
N SER A 191 -149.73 -162.49 35.47
CA SER A 191 -151.18 -162.41 35.54
C SER A 191 -151.71 -162.92 36.88
N SER A 192 -151.91 -162.02 37.85
CA SER A 192 -152.73 -162.29 39.04
C SER A 192 -154.20 -162.04 38.70
N GLN A 193 -154.89 -163.08 38.22
CA GLN A 193 -156.27 -162.98 37.72
C GLN A 193 -157.30 -163.01 38.86
N THR A 194 -157.82 -161.83 39.23
CA THR A 194 -159.17 -161.69 39.77
C THR A 194 -160.08 -161.16 38.66
N LEU A 195 -161.28 -161.73 38.52
CA LEU A 195 -162.15 -161.53 37.37
C LEU A 195 -162.82 -160.14 37.33
N ASP A 196 -163.21 -159.75 36.12
CA ASP A 196 -164.08 -158.62 35.79
C ASP A 196 -163.70 -157.23 36.32
N SER A 197 -162.70 -156.64 35.65
CA SER A 197 -162.64 -155.19 35.43
C SER A 197 -162.11 -154.91 34.02
N ALA A 198 -162.67 -153.92 33.34
CA ALA A 198 -162.58 -153.76 31.90
C ALA A 198 -161.17 -153.37 31.39
N LEU A 199 -160.95 -153.56 30.08
CA LEU A 199 -159.70 -153.22 29.35
C LEU A 199 -159.54 -151.70 29.14
N VAL A 200 -159.66 -150.93 30.21
CA VAL A 200 -159.56 -149.47 30.25
C VAL A 200 -158.60 -149.09 31.38
N PRO A 201 -157.47 -148.41 31.11
CA PRO A 201 -156.64 -147.87 32.18
C PRO A 201 -157.43 -146.81 32.96
N CYS A 202 -157.26 -146.72 34.27
CA CYS A 202 -157.91 -145.67 35.05
C CYS A 202 -157.40 -144.28 34.63
N ASP A 203 -158.21 -143.24 34.85
CA ASP A 203 -157.91 -141.87 34.39
C ASP A 203 -156.57 -141.34 34.93
N ALA A 204 -156.15 -141.78 36.12
CA ALA A 204 -154.83 -141.48 36.67
C ALA A 204 -153.67 -142.06 35.82
N CYS A 205 -153.83 -143.26 35.26
CA CYS A 205 -152.85 -143.83 34.32
C CYS A 205 -152.89 -143.12 32.96
N ALA A 206 -154.06 -142.71 32.49
CA ALA A 206 -154.18 -141.94 31.26
C ALA A 206 -153.49 -140.57 31.38
N GLY A 207 -153.83 -139.79 32.41
CA GLY A 207 -153.22 -138.48 32.68
C GLY A 207 -151.71 -138.56 32.98
N ALA A 208 -151.23 -139.65 33.59
CA ALA A 208 -149.80 -139.91 33.73
C ALA A 208 -149.11 -140.11 32.37
N GLN A 209 -149.76 -140.75 31.40
CA GLN A 209 -149.20 -140.91 30.04
C GLN A 209 -149.26 -139.61 29.23
N THR A 210 -150.30 -138.78 29.38
CA THR A 210 -150.36 -137.45 28.74
C THR A 210 -149.29 -136.51 29.31
N THR A 211 -149.17 -136.40 30.63
CA THR A 211 -148.16 -135.53 31.26
C THR A 211 -146.72 -136.00 31.00
N LEU A 212 -146.51 -137.31 30.80
CA LEU A 212 -145.27 -137.81 30.21
C LEU A 212 -145.06 -137.23 28.80
N GLN A 213 -146.01 -137.38 27.87
CA GLN A 213 -145.92 -136.83 26.50
C GLN A 213 -145.57 -135.34 26.49
N ASP A 214 -146.24 -134.52 27.32
CA ASP A 214 -145.92 -133.09 27.47
C ASP A 214 -144.46 -132.88 27.91
N SER A 215 -143.99 -133.63 28.92
CA SER A 215 -142.60 -133.56 29.39
C SER A 215 -141.58 -134.01 28.33
N ALA A 216 -141.97 -134.94 27.44
CA ALA A 216 -141.12 -135.43 26.37
C ALA A 216 -141.00 -134.44 25.23
N HIS A 217 -142.10 -133.82 24.79
CA HIS A 217 -142.05 -132.71 23.83
C HIS A 217 -141.28 -131.51 24.39
N ALA A 218 -141.36 -131.24 25.70
CA ALA A 218 -140.54 -130.21 26.36
C ALA A 218 -139.03 -130.54 26.32
N VAL A 219 -138.61 -131.76 26.70
CA VAL A 219 -137.20 -132.20 26.61
C VAL A 219 -136.72 -132.21 25.16
N ALA A 220 -137.53 -132.69 24.21
CA ALA A 220 -137.20 -132.71 22.79
C ALA A 220 -137.02 -131.30 22.21
N SER A 221 -137.90 -130.37 22.56
CA SER A 221 -137.82 -128.95 22.16
C SER A 221 -136.60 -128.26 22.79
N LEU A 222 -136.26 -128.59 24.04
CA LEU A 222 -135.07 -128.06 24.70
C LEU A 222 -133.78 -128.57 24.05
N CYS A 223 -133.70 -129.86 23.73
CA CYS A 223 -132.60 -130.41 22.93
C CYS A 223 -132.47 -129.68 21.58
N GLN A 224 -133.58 -129.52 20.85
CA GLN A 224 -133.59 -128.83 19.55
C GLN A 224 -133.15 -127.36 19.68
N ALA A 225 -133.60 -126.63 20.69
CA ALA A 225 -133.21 -125.24 20.95
C ALA A 225 -131.73 -125.09 21.33
N LEU A 226 -131.13 -126.11 21.96
CA LEU A 226 -129.70 -126.19 22.28
C LEU A 226 -128.85 -126.80 21.15
N GLY A 227 -129.46 -127.18 20.02
CA GLY A 227 -128.77 -127.86 18.91
C GLY A 227 -128.32 -129.30 19.22
N LEU A 228 -128.83 -129.90 20.30
CA LEU A 228 -128.51 -131.25 20.75
C LEU A 228 -129.40 -132.29 20.05
N SER A 229 -128.84 -133.46 19.76
CA SER A 229 -129.63 -134.60 19.29
C SER A 229 -130.60 -135.07 20.39
N CYS A 230 -131.85 -135.33 20.04
CA CYS A 230 -132.86 -135.92 20.91
C CYS A 230 -133.15 -137.36 20.48
N SER A 231 -132.87 -138.32 21.37
CA SER A 231 -133.20 -139.73 21.19
C SER A 231 -134.72 -139.93 21.31
N LEU A 232 -135.35 -139.21 22.24
CA LEU A 232 -136.77 -139.28 22.56
C LEU A 232 -137.67 -138.87 21.39
N TRP A 233 -137.21 -137.98 20.49
CA TRP A 233 -137.95 -137.56 19.29
C TRP A 233 -138.29 -138.76 18.40
N SER A 234 -137.32 -139.63 18.14
CA SER A 234 -137.51 -140.84 17.33
C SER A 234 -138.44 -141.85 18.01
N PHE A 235 -138.49 -141.86 19.34
CA PHE A 235 -139.37 -142.72 20.12
C PHE A 235 -140.81 -142.17 20.15
N LEU A 236 -140.99 -140.86 20.30
CA LEU A 236 -142.30 -140.20 20.24
C LEU A 236 -142.97 -140.43 18.89
N GLN A 237 -142.25 -140.19 17.79
CA GLN A 237 -142.79 -140.44 16.45
C GLN A 237 -143.16 -141.93 16.25
N ALA A 238 -142.31 -142.86 16.68
CA ALA A 238 -142.64 -144.29 16.61
C ALA A 238 -143.87 -144.68 17.45
N VAL A 239 -144.06 -144.06 18.62
CA VAL A 239 -145.26 -144.24 19.46
C VAL A 239 -146.51 -143.66 18.76
N GLU A 240 -146.43 -142.45 18.23
CA GLU A 240 -147.54 -141.77 17.55
C GLU A 240 -148.00 -142.53 16.29
N GLU A 241 -147.05 -143.07 15.51
CA GLU A 241 -147.33 -143.88 14.32
C GLU A 241 -147.89 -145.29 14.65
N THR A 242 -147.54 -145.89 15.80
CA THR A 242 -147.93 -147.28 16.13
C THR A 242 -149.07 -147.41 17.14
N LEU A 243 -149.34 -146.39 17.96
CA LEU A 243 -150.32 -146.46 19.06
C LEU A 243 -151.45 -145.45 18.89
N GLN A 244 -152.27 -145.63 17.85
CA GLN A 244 -153.48 -144.83 17.57
C GLN A 244 -154.56 -144.85 18.69
N LEU A 245 -154.38 -145.65 19.75
CA LEU A 245 -155.21 -145.64 20.96
C LEU A 245 -154.55 -144.93 22.16
N GLY A 246 -153.36 -144.34 22.01
CA GLY A 246 -152.70 -143.53 23.04
C GLY A 246 -152.31 -144.27 24.32
N ARG A 247 -151.97 -145.55 24.24
CA ARG A 247 -151.69 -146.43 25.40
C ARG A 247 -150.29 -147.05 25.33
N LEU A 248 -149.37 -146.53 26.14
CA LEU A 248 -148.03 -147.08 26.32
C LEU A 248 -148.07 -148.36 27.18
N SER A 249 -147.29 -149.38 26.79
CA SER A 249 -147.03 -150.54 27.64
C SER A 249 -145.96 -150.24 28.68
N ALA A 250 -145.81 -151.13 29.67
CA ALA A 250 -144.73 -151.06 30.66
C ALA A 250 -143.33 -151.17 30.03
N CYS A 251 -143.19 -151.76 28.83
CA CYS A 251 -141.93 -151.80 28.10
C CYS A 251 -141.61 -150.47 27.43
N ASP A 252 -142.64 -149.80 26.87
CA ASP A 252 -142.50 -148.50 26.21
C ASP A 252 -142.16 -147.42 27.23
N LEU A 253 -142.79 -147.44 28.42
CA LEU A 253 -142.45 -146.57 29.54
C LEU A 253 -141.00 -146.77 30.05
N ALA A 254 -140.47 -147.99 29.99
CA ALA A 254 -139.08 -148.28 30.38
C ALA A 254 -138.07 -147.81 29.31
N LEU A 255 -138.40 -147.95 28.02
CA LEU A 255 -137.60 -147.42 26.91
C LEU A 255 -137.58 -145.89 26.93
N TRP A 256 -138.74 -145.28 27.11
CA TRP A 256 -138.94 -143.85 27.30
C TRP A 256 -138.04 -143.30 28.40
N ALA A 257 -138.15 -143.84 29.62
CA ALA A 257 -137.39 -143.35 30.77
C ALA A 257 -135.87 -143.41 30.51
N ARG A 258 -135.39 -144.42 29.79
CA ARG A 258 -133.99 -144.54 29.38
C ARG A 258 -133.57 -143.46 28.37
N GLU A 259 -134.33 -143.25 27.29
CA GLU A 259 -133.98 -142.25 26.28
C GLU A 259 -134.18 -140.80 26.79
N GLN A 260 -135.18 -140.55 27.65
CA GLN A 260 -135.38 -139.25 28.30
C GLN A 260 -134.24 -138.95 29.28
N HIS A 261 -133.80 -139.94 30.08
CA HIS A 261 -132.62 -139.80 30.95
C HIS A 261 -131.34 -139.55 30.14
N ARG A 262 -131.18 -140.21 28.99
CA ARG A 262 -130.04 -140.01 28.07
C ARG A 262 -130.01 -138.61 27.47
N ASP A 263 -131.16 -138.07 27.07
CA ASP A 263 -131.26 -136.73 26.51
C ASP A 263 -131.08 -135.64 27.58
N LEU A 264 -131.63 -135.85 28.78
CA LEU A 264 -131.33 -135.01 29.96
C LEU A 264 -129.85 -135.05 30.33
N GLY A 265 -129.17 -136.21 30.17
CA GLY A 265 -127.73 -136.34 30.32
C GLY A 265 -126.95 -135.45 29.35
N ARG A 266 -127.32 -135.44 28.05
CA ARG A 266 -126.71 -134.52 27.06
C ARG A 266 -126.93 -133.05 27.41
N ILE A 267 -128.11 -132.70 27.91
CA ILE A 267 -128.39 -131.33 28.38
C ILE A 267 -127.51 -130.98 29.59
N GLN A 268 -127.34 -131.91 30.54
CA GLN A 268 -126.47 -131.71 31.71
C GLN A 268 -125.00 -131.56 31.32
N GLU A 269 -124.47 -132.39 30.40
CA GLU A 269 -123.12 -132.27 29.83
C GLU A 269 -122.92 -130.91 29.13
N HIS A 270 -123.89 -130.49 28.33
CA HIS A 270 -123.85 -129.19 27.65
C HIS A 270 -123.87 -128.01 28.64
N VAL A 271 -124.74 -128.05 29.65
CA VAL A 271 -124.80 -127.01 30.70
C VAL A 271 -123.50 -126.96 31.50
N ALA A 272 -122.92 -128.11 31.86
CA ALA A 272 -121.63 -128.17 32.55
C ALA A 272 -120.49 -127.58 31.70
N HIS A 273 -120.44 -127.89 30.40
CA HIS A 273 -119.44 -127.31 29.50
C HIS A 273 -119.63 -125.80 29.28
N VAL A 274 -120.88 -125.32 29.20
CA VAL A 274 -121.17 -123.88 29.14
C VAL A 274 -120.76 -123.18 30.43
N GLN A 275 -121.00 -123.79 31.60
CA GLN A 275 -120.54 -123.28 32.89
C GLN A 275 -119.00 -123.22 32.97
N GLU A 276 -118.31 -124.31 32.66
CA GLU A 276 -116.84 -124.34 32.58
C GLU A 276 -116.29 -123.26 31.63
N LYS A 277 -116.96 -123.05 30.48
CA LYS A 277 -116.55 -122.05 29.50
C LYS A 277 -116.82 -120.63 29.99
N VAL A 278 -117.92 -120.37 30.70
CA VAL A 278 -118.21 -119.09 31.36
C VAL A 278 -117.20 -118.81 32.47
N ASP A 279 -116.86 -119.78 33.30
CA ASP A 279 -115.84 -119.63 34.34
C ASP A 279 -114.44 -119.38 33.75
N SER A 280 -114.10 -120.08 32.66
CA SER A 280 -112.86 -119.85 31.90
C SER A 280 -112.81 -118.44 31.32
N LEU A 281 -113.89 -117.97 30.71
CA LEU A 281 -113.97 -116.62 30.14
C LEU A 281 -113.92 -115.55 31.24
N THR A 282 -114.59 -115.78 32.37
CA THR A 282 -114.60 -114.88 33.53
C THR A 282 -113.20 -114.73 34.13
N ARG A 283 -112.45 -115.83 34.27
CA ARG A 283 -111.03 -115.79 34.68
C ARG A 283 -110.16 -115.01 33.70
N THR A 284 -110.25 -115.29 32.39
CA THR A 284 -109.48 -114.53 31.39
C THR A 284 -109.87 -113.05 31.31
N LEU A 285 -111.12 -112.70 31.65
CA LEU A 285 -111.56 -111.31 31.75
C LEU A 285 -110.94 -110.63 32.97
N GLN A 286 -110.97 -111.27 34.14
CA GLN A 286 -110.34 -110.76 35.37
C GLN A 286 -108.83 -110.55 35.19
N GLU A 287 -108.14 -111.52 34.57
CA GLU A 287 -106.71 -111.41 34.21
C GLU A 287 -106.46 -110.21 33.30
N ALA A 288 -107.25 -110.02 32.24
CA ALA A 288 -107.14 -108.88 31.34
C ALA A 288 -107.51 -107.53 31.97
N GLU A 289 -108.45 -107.51 32.93
CA GLU A 289 -108.78 -106.31 33.71
C GLU A 289 -107.65 -105.93 34.68
N GLU A 290 -107.04 -106.91 35.34
CA GLU A 290 -105.83 -106.69 36.13
C GLU A 290 -104.67 -106.18 35.27
N GLU A 291 -104.41 -106.79 34.10
CA GLU A 291 -103.36 -106.31 33.18
C GLU A 291 -103.63 -104.89 32.70
N ARG A 292 -104.86 -104.59 32.30
CA ARG A 292 -105.31 -103.23 31.95
C ARG A 292 -105.03 -102.23 33.07
N ASP A 293 -105.30 -102.60 34.32
CA ASP A 293 -105.15 -101.69 35.46
C ASP A 293 -103.69 -101.58 35.95
N LYS A 294 -102.89 -102.65 35.80
CA LYS A 294 -101.41 -102.62 35.91
C LYS A 294 -100.79 -101.69 34.86
N LEU A 295 -101.23 -101.79 33.60
CA LEU A 295 -100.80 -100.92 32.48
C LEU A 295 -101.23 -99.47 32.69
N ARG A 296 -102.47 -99.20 33.15
CA ARG A 296 -102.92 -97.86 33.55
C ARG A 296 -102.04 -97.29 34.67
N ALA A 297 -101.70 -98.09 35.68
CA ALA A 297 -100.84 -97.67 36.77
C ALA A 297 -99.37 -97.46 36.36
N GLN A 298 -98.88 -98.16 35.33
CA GLN A 298 -97.58 -97.86 34.67
C GLN A 298 -97.66 -96.53 33.92
N LEU A 299 -98.63 -96.37 33.02
CA LEU A 299 -98.81 -95.17 32.21
C LEU A 299 -99.00 -93.89 33.06
N GLN A 300 -99.65 -93.97 34.23
CA GLN A 300 -99.75 -92.82 35.13
C GLN A 300 -98.42 -92.50 35.84
N ARG A 301 -97.60 -93.51 36.18
CA ARG A 301 -96.24 -93.29 36.70
C ARG A 301 -95.34 -92.66 35.64
N GLU A 302 -95.33 -93.20 34.42
CA GLU A 302 -94.57 -92.66 33.28
C GLU A 302 -94.98 -91.22 32.94
N LYS A 303 -96.28 -90.89 33.02
CA LYS A 303 -96.79 -89.51 32.83
C LYS A 303 -96.31 -88.57 33.93
N GLU A 304 -96.35 -88.99 35.18
CA GLU A 304 -95.89 -88.20 36.33
C GLU A 304 -94.36 -88.02 36.32
N GLU A 305 -93.61 -89.04 35.92
CA GLU A 305 -92.16 -88.98 35.71
C GLU A 305 -91.81 -88.05 34.54
N ASN A 306 -92.43 -88.21 33.37
CA ASN A 306 -92.32 -87.27 32.24
C ASN A 306 -92.69 -85.83 32.64
N ARG A 307 -93.66 -85.64 33.54
CA ARG A 307 -94.04 -84.32 34.04
C ARG A 307 -92.92 -83.74 34.91
N ARG A 308 -92.36 -84.53 35.84
CA ARG A 308 -91.23 -84.13 36.68
C ARG A 308 -89.98 -83.81 35.85
N GLU A 309 -89.62 -84.66 34.89
CA GLU A 309 -88.51 -84.39 33.97
C GLU A 309 -88.71 -83.08 33.18
N ARG A 310 -89.94 -82.78 32.74
CA ARG A 310 -90.26 -81.52 32.05
C ARG A 310 -90.20 -80.31 32.98
N GLU A 311 -90.63 -80.46 34.24
CA GLU A 311 -90.52 -79.41 35.26
C GLU A 311 -89.07 -79.16 35.68
N GLU A 312 -88.26 -80.21 35.86
CA GLU A 312 -86.82 -80.10 36.10
C GLU A 312 -86.08 -79.51 34.90
N ARG A 313 -86.36 -79.98 33.68
CA ARG A 313 -85.78 -79.43 32.46
C ARG A 313 -86.05 -77.93 32.34
N ARG A 314 -87.30 -77.50 32.60
CA ARG A 314 -87.65 -76.07 32.65
C ARG A 314 -86.91 -75.30 33.73
N ARG A 315 -86.73 -75.87 34.93
CA ARG A 315 -85.92 -75.24 35.99
C ARG A 315 -84.47 -75.05 35.56
N ARG A 316 -83.85 -76.10 35.00
CA ARG A 316 -82.48 -76.04 34.46
C ARG A 316 -82.37 -75.04 33.30
N GLU A 317 -83.33 -75.00 32.37
CA GLU A 317 -83.40 -74.02 31.28
C GLU A 317 -83.58 -72.57 31.78
N GLU A 318 -84.34 -72.35 32.86
CA GLU A 318 -84.45 -71.04 33.51
C GLU A 318 -83.19 -70.64 34.29
N GLU A 319 -82.51 -71.60 34.92
CA GLU A 319 -81.27 -71.41 35.66
C GLU A 319 -80.12 -71.08 34.69
N ASP A 320 -79.94 -71.87 33.64
CA ASP A 320 -79.10 -71.59 32.48
C ASP A 320 -79.36 -70.18 31.91
N ARG A 321 -80.63 -69.79 31.76
CA ARG A 321 -80.99 -68.46 31.26
C ARG A 321 -80.56 -67.36 32.24
N ARG A 322 -80.79 -67.53 33.54
CA ARG A 322 -80.37 -66.58 34.59
C ARG A 322 -78.85 -66.46 34.64
N GLU A 323 -78.11 -67.57 34.59
CA GLU A 323 -76.63 -67.53 34.51
C GLU A 323 -76.14 -66.81 33.25
N ARG A 324 -76.77 -67.04 32.09
CA ARG A 324 -76.42 -66.35 30.83
C ARG A 324 -76.84 -64.88 30.81
N GLU A 325 -77.80 -64.47 31.64
CA GLU A 325 -78.18 -63.06 31.85
C GLU A 325 -77.25 -62.37 32.86
N GLU A 326 -76.92 -63.02 33.98
CA GLU A 326 -75.92 -62.51 34.93
C GLU A 326 -74.52 -62.43 34.32
N ARG A 327 -74.10 -63.45 33.56
CA ARG A 327 -72.83 -63.44 32.83
C ARG A 327 -72.75 -62.24 31.89
N ARG A 328 -73.78 -62.02 31.06
CA ARG A 328 -73.83 -60.84 30.17
C ARG A 328 -73.85 -59.52 30.93
N ARG A 329 -74.52 -59.41 32.07
CA ARG A 329 -74.43 -58.21 32.92
C ARG A 329 -73.03 -57.97 33.49
N ARG A 330 -72.32 -59.04 33.88
CA ARG A 330 -70.92 -58.94 34.36
C ARG A 330 -69.98 -58.54 33.21
N GLU A 331 -70.12 -59.18 32.06
CA GLU A 331 -69.42 -58.82 30.82
C GLU A 331 -69.69 -57.35 30.45
N GLU A 332 -70.95 -56.89 30.42
CA GLU A 332 -71.35 -55.50 30.16
C GLU A 332 -70.81 -54.50 31.22
N GLU A 333 -70.73 -54.89 32.49
CA GLU A 333 -70.12 -54.10 33.56
C GLU A 333 -68.59 -53.97 33.41
N GLU A 334 -67.92 -55.06 33.02
CA GLU A 334 -66.48 -55.10 32.77
C GLU A 334 -66.14 -54.28 31.51
N ASP A 335 -66.90 -54.46 30.43
CA ASP A 335 -66.82 -53.66 29.20
C ASP A 335 -67.02 -52.16 29.49
N ARG A 336 -67.99 -51.81 30.35
CA ARG A 336 -68.20 -50.42 30.79
C ARG A 336 -66.98 -49.87 31.57
N ARG A 337 -66.41 -50.66 32.48
CA ARG A 337 -65.21 -50.28 33.25
C ARG A 337 -64.00 -50.10 32.33
N GLU A 338 -63.75 -51.03 31.40
CA GLU A 338 -62.68 -50.90 30.42
C GLU A 338 -62.84 -49.67 29.53
N ARG A 339 -64.06 -49.37 29.08
CA ARG A 339 -64.36 -48.15 28.29
C ARG A 339 -64.13 -46.88 29.12
N GLU A 340 -64.49 -46.87 30.41
CA GLU A 340 -64.19 -45.75 31.31
C GLU A 340 -62.70 -45.58 31.60
N GLU A 341 -61.96 -46.66 31.85
CA GLU A 341 -60.50 -46.58 32.05
C GLU A 341 -59.78 -46.19 30.76
N ARG A 342 -60.20 -46.71 29.61
CA ARG A 342 -59.68 -46.31 28.29
C ARG A 342 -59.87 -44.81 28.08
N ARG A 343 -61.09 -44.31 28.33
CA ARG A 343 -61.37 -42.87 28.24
C ARG A 343 -60.53 -42.06 29.23
N ARG A 344 -60.32 -42.52 30.48
CA ARG A 344 -59.39 -41.86 31.42
C ARG A 344 -57.95 -41.83 30.91
N ARG A 345 -57.44 -42.94 30.36
CA ARG A 345 -56.11 -43.01 29.74
C ARG A 345 -55.99 -42.08 28.54
N GLU A 346 -57.05 -41.94 27.75
CA GLU A 346 -57.14 -40.99 26.61
C GLU A 346 -57.18 -39.53 27.12
N GLU A 347 -58.00 -39.21 28.12
CA GLU A 347 -58.08 -37.91 28.80
C GLU A 347 -56.75 -37.54 29.51
N GLU A 348 -56.02 -38.50 30.06
CA GLU A 348 -54.69 -38.33 30.67
C GLU A 348 -53.62 -38.13 29.60
N TRP A 349 -53.60 -38.97 28.56
CA TRP A 349 -52.67 -38.83 27.44
C TRP A 349 -52.86 -37.50 26.72
N GLU A 350 -54.09 -37.09 26.43
CA GLU A 350 -54.37 -35.79 25.83
C GLU A 350 -53.90 -34.63 26.73
N ARG A 351 -54.13 -34.70 28.05
CA ARG A 351 -53.59 -33.70 28.99
C ARG A 351 -52.06 -33.65 28.98
N THR A 352 -51.37 -34.80 28.98
CA THR A 352 -49.90 -34.82 28.88
C THR A 352 -49.41 -34.27 27.54
N LEU A 353 -50.10 -34.55 26.44
CA LEU A 353 -49.78 -34.03 25.11
C LEU A 353 -50.03 -32.51 25.02
N GLN A 354 -51.09 -32.02 25.64
CA GLN A 354 -51.38 -30.59 25.75
C GLN A 354 -50.33 -29.88 26.63
N GLU A 355 -49.89 -30.46 27.75
CA GLU A 355 -48.81 -29.89 28.57
C GLU A 355 -47.46 -29.91 27.84
N GLU A 356 -47.09 -31.03 27.22
CA GLU A 356 -45.88 -31.18 26.38
C GLU A 356 -45.88 -30.22 25.19
N LYS A 357 -47.04 -29.95 24.58
CA LYS A 357 -47.20 -28.89 23.59
C LYS A 357 -47.00 -27.51 24.23
N ARG A 358 -47.62 -27.25 25.38
CA ARG A 358 -47.51 -25.96 26.09
C ARG A 358 -46.08 -25.65 26.50
N ARG A 359 -45.30 -26.66 26.92
CA ARG A 359 -43.86 -26.59 27.19
C ARG A 359 -43.08 -26.22 25.92
N ARG A 360 -43.30 -26.91 24.79
CA ARG A 360 -42.69 -26.55 23.50
C ARG A 360 -43.08 -25.14 23.04
N ASP A 361 -44.32 -24.72 23.24
CA ASP A 361 -44.80 -23.37 22.97
C ASP A 361 -44.21 -22.31 23.93
N GLU A 362 -43.62 -22.71 25.06
CA GLU A 362 -42.87 -21.85 25.99
C GLU A 362 -41.37 -21.84 25.67
N GLU A 363 -40.77 -23.00 25.38
CA GLU A 363 -39.40 -23.16 24.86
C GLU A 363 -39.21 -22.37 23.56
N LEU A 364 -40.16 -22.43 22.63
CA LEU A 364 -40.15 -21.64 21.41
C LEU A 364 -40.24 -20.13 21.68
N LYS A 365 -40.93 -19.70 22.75
CA LYS A 365 -40.99 -18.29 23.15
C LYS A 365 -39.70 -17.83 23.80
N THR A 366 -39.12 -18.61 24.71
CA THR A 366 -37.83 -18.26 25.34
C THR A 366 -36.71 -18.22 24.31
N LEU A 367 -36.62 -19.21 23.40
CA LEU A 367 -35.69 -19.19 22.28
C LEU A 367 -35.93 -18.00 21.33
N GLN A 368 -37.19 -17.65 21.04
CA GLN A 368 -37.50 -16.46 20.23
C GLN A 368 -37.14 -15.14 20.96
N GLU A 369 -37.28 -15.08 22.28
CA GLU A 369 -36.80 -13.94 23.08
C GLU A 369 -35.28 -13.87 23.13
N GLU A 370 -34.58 -14.99 23.31
CA GLU A 370 -33.11 -15.06 23.28
C GLU A 370 -32.57 -14.62 21.91
N MET A 371 -33.18 -15.09 20.81
CA MET A 371 -32.85 -14.65 19.45
C MET A 371 -33.14 -13.15 19.25
N ARG A 372 -34.22 -12.61 19.82
CA ARG A 372 -34.49 -11.15 19.80
C ARG A 372 -33.46 -10.35 20.61
N ARG A 373 -33.08 -10.83 21.80
CA ARG A 373 -32.06 -10.20 22.66
C ARG A 373 -30.68 -10.23 21.98
N GLY A 374 -30.34 -11.35 21.33
CA GLY A 374 -29.13 -11.49 20.52
C GLY A 374 -29.12 -10.55 19.30
N ALA A 375 -30.24 -10.47 18.58
CA ALA A 375 -30.38 -9.52 17.46
C ALA A 375 -30.22 -8.06 17.91
N ALA A 376 -30.90 -7.66 18.99
CA ALA A 376 -30.78 -6.30 19.55
C ALA A 376 -29.36 -5.99 20.04
N ALA A 377 -28.67 -6.95 20.67
CA ALA A 377 -27.27 -6.79 21.07
C ALA A 377 -26.32 -6.63 19.86
N LEU A 378 -26.59 -7.33 18.75
CA LEU A 378 -25.87 -7.15 17.49
C LEU A 378 -26.19 -5.79 16.83
N GLU A 379 -27.44 -5.32 16.86
CA GLU A 379 -27.81 -3.99 16.35
C GLU A 379 -27.14 -2.85 17.13
N VAL A 380 -27.07 -2.97 18.46
CA VAL A 380 -26.28 -2.05 19.30
C VAL A 380 -24.81 -2.08 18.89
N LYS A 381 -24.19 -3.26 18.80
CA LYS A 381 -22.77 -3.38 18.44
C LYS A 381 -22.45 -2.92 17.02
N ILE A 382 -23.37 -3.11 16.07
CA ILE A 382 -23.27 -2.54 14.72
C ILE A 382 -23.34 -1.02 14.76
N SER A 383 -24.09 -0.43 15.69
CA SER A 383 -24.21 1.01 15.87
C SER A 383 -22.96 1.61 16.57
N GLU A 384 -22.40 0.91 17.56
CA GLU A 384 -21.10 1.23 18.17
C GLU A 384 -19.99 1.25 17.12
N LEU A 385 -19.84 0.18 16.34
CA LEU A 385 -18.82 0.06 15.29
C LEU A 385 -18.98 1.10 14.16
N LYS A 386 -20.22 1.53 13.86
CA LYS A 386 -20.46 2.67 12.95
C LYS A 386 -19.94 3.98 13.55
N GLY A 387 -20.24 4.27 14.81
CA GLY A 387 -19.73 5.45 15.52
C GLY A 387 -18.21 5.47 15.62
N GLU A 388 -17.57 4.32 15.91
CA GLU A 388 -16.12 4.19 15.85
C GLU A 388 -15.57 4.44 14.44
N SER A 389 -16.19 3.89 13.40
CA SER A 389 -15.78 4.12 12.01
C SER A 389 -15.97 5.57 11.56
N GLU A 390 -16.97 6.28 12.06
CA GLU A 390 -17.20 7.70 11.78
C GLU A 390 -16.18 8.58 12.50
N LEU A 391 -15.86 8.28 13.76
CA LEU A 391 -14.79 8.95 14.51
C LEU A 391 -13.39 8.70 13.88
N GLN A 392 -13.13 7.49 13.39
CA GLN A 392 -11.91 7.16 12.62
C GLN A 392 -11.86 7.91 11.28
N ARG A 393 -13.00 8.06 10.58
CA ARG A 393 -13.10 8.89 9.37
C ARG A 393 -12.79 10.36 9.68
N GLU A 394 -13.30 10.90 10.79
CA GLU A 394 -13.14 12.32 11.14
C GLU A 394 -11.74 12.66 11.64
N THR A 395 -11.18 11.86 12.53
CA THR A 395 -9.78 11.98 12.95
C THR A 395 -8.83 11.88 11.75
N ARG A 396 -9.07 10.92 10.84
CA ARG A 396 -8.33 10.85 9.56
C ARG A 396 -8.48 12.13 8.73
N GLN A 397 -9.69 12.65 8.55
CA GLN A 397 -9.89 13.89 7.80
C GLN A 397 -9.21 15.10 8.45
N CYS A 398 -9.12 15.17 9.79
CA CYS A 398 -8.35 16.21 10.48
C CYS A 398 -6.84 16.07 10.19
N LEU A 399 -6.28 14.87 10.29
CA LEU A 399 -4.88 14.61 9.92
C LEU A 399 -4.58 14.88 8.45
N GLU A 400 -5.55 14.65 7.54
CA GLU A 400 -5.42 14.99 6.12
C GLU A 400 -5.42 16.52 5.90
N ARG A 401 -6.22 17.29 6.64
CA ARG A 401 -6.18 18.77 6.64
C ARG A 401 -4.88 19.33 7.24
N GLU A 402 -4.40 18.75 8.33
CA GLU A 402 -3.12 19.12 8.96
C GLU A 402 -1.93 18.85 8.03
N ARG A 403 -1.92 17.69 7.36
CA ARG A 403 -0.96 17.37 6.29
C ARG A 403 -0.96 18.45 5.21
N ASP A 404 -2.13 18.85 4.71
CA ASP A 404 -2.21 19.82 3.61
C ASP A 404 -1.75 21.22 4.04
N SER A 405 -2.10 21.65 5.25
CA SER A 405 -1.57 22.88 5.88
C SER A 405 -0.05 22.85 6.02
N LEU A 406 0.53 21.71 6.43
CA LEU A 406 1.99 21.53 6.53
C LEU A 406 2.67 21.46 5.15
N LEU A 407 2.01 20.92 4.12
CA LEU A 407 2.50 20.96 2.74
C LEU A 407 2.53 22.39 2.20
N ASP A 408 1.46 23.16 2.41
CA ASP A 408 1.40 24.59 2.05
C ASP A 408 2.48 25.39 2.76
N GLU A 409 2.73 25.13 4.06
CA GLU A 409 3.82 25.78 4.81
C GLU A 409 5.20 25.40 4.26
N VAL A 410 5.44 24.13 3.93
CA VAL A 410 6.67 23.68 3.26
C VAL A 410 6.83 24.34 1.88
N HIS A 411 5.73 24.60 1.16
CA HIS A 411 5.76 25.36 -0.09
C HIS A 411 6.06 26.85 0.14
N ARG A 412 5.49 27.48 1.19
CA ARG A 412 5.79 28.86 1.61
C ARG A 412 7.27 29.03 1.94
N LEU A 413 7.81 28.15 2.79
CA LEU A 413 9.21 28.15 3.23
C LEU A 413 10.19 27.90 2.06
N ARG A 414 9.83 27.08 1.07
CA ARG A 414 10.64 26.91 -0.16
C ARG A 414 10.70 28.20 -0.99
N LEU A 415 9.59 28.93 -1.09
CA LEU A 415 9.57 30.24 -1.77
C LEU A 415 10.38 31.30 -0.99
N GLU A 416 10.49 31.17 0.32
CA GLU A 416 11.37 32.00 1.16
C GLU A 416 12.84 31.61 1.00
N GLU A 417 13.17 30.32 0.93
CA GLU A 417 14.52 29.83 0.65
C GLU A 417 15.04 30.30 -0.73
N VAL A 418 14.17 30.34 -1.75
CA VAL A 418 14.49 30.89 -3.08
C VAL A 418 14.71 32.40 -3.01
N ARG A 419 13.78 33.16 -2.41
CA ARG A 419 13.93 34.62 -2.23
C ARG A 419 15.21 34.97 -1.45
N TRP A 420 15.54 34.19 -0.41
CA TRP A 420 16.75 34.38 0.38
C TRP A 420 18.03 34.16 -0.46
N LYS A 421 18.08 33.09 -1.26
CA LYS A 421 19.20 32.82 -2.18
C LYS A 421 19.41 33.96 -3.17
N GLU A 422 18.34 34.49 -3.77
CA GLU A 422 18.43 35.66 -4.63
C GLU A 422 18.96 36.90 -3.89
N THR A 423 18.56 37.14 -2.65
CA THR A 423 19.07 38.30 -1.88
C THR A 423 20.54 38.14 -1.49
N GLU A 424 20.99 36.93 -1.15
CA GLU A 424 22.39 36.65 -0.83
C GLU A 424 23.28 36.71 -2.10
N GLU A 425 22.78 36.32 -3.26
CA GLU A 425 23.45 36.52 -4.55
C GLU A 425 23.55 38.01 -4.93
N LYS A 426 22.46 38.78 -4.81
CA LYS A 426 22.46 40.23 -5.00
C LYS A 426 23.45 40.92 -4.06
N LYS A 427 23.51 40.50 -2.79
CA LYS A 427 24.49 40.96 -1.81
C LYS A 427 25.93 40.63 -2.23
N ARG A 428 26.24 39.41 -2.67
CA ARG A 428 27.58 39.05 -3.17
C ARG A 428 28.00 39.88 -4.39
N ASN A 429 27.06 40.22 -5.27
CA ASN A 429 27.35 41.09 -6.42
C ASN A 429 27.65 42.53 -5.95
N LEU A 430 26.88 43.07 -5.02
CA LEU A 430 27.16 44.38 -4.39
C LEU A 430 28.49 44.38 -3.61
N GLU A 431 28.87 43.29 -2.93
CA GLU A 431 30.18 43.13 -2.29
C GLU A 431 31.34 43.16 -3.30
N LEU A 432 31.15 42.59 -4.51
CA LEU A 432 32.12 42.64 -5.60
C LEU A 432 32.23 44.04 -6.21
N GLU A 433 31.09 44.69 -6.50
CA GLU A 433 31.02 46.07 -7.01
C GLU A 433 31.64 47.08 -6.02
N LEU A 434 31.36 46.91 -4.72
CA LEU A 434 31.96 47.72 -3.66
C LEU A 434 33.47 47.44 -3.54
N GLY A 435 33.91 46.19 -3.74
CA GLY A 435 35.31 45.84 -3.83
C GLY A 435 36.04 46.45 -5.04
N ASP A 436 35.39 46.53 -6.20
CA ASP A 436 35.98 47.14 -7.41
C ASP A 436 35.95 48.67 -7.39
N THR A 437 34.90 49.29 -6.84
CA THR A 437 34.89 50.74 -6.58
C THR A 437 35.91 51.14 -5.52
N GLN A 438 36.15 50.32 -4.49
CA GLN A 438 37.26 50.53 -3.55
C GLN A 438 38.62 50.45 -4.24
N LYS A 439 38.87 49.46 -5.12
CA LYS A 439 40.10 49.38 -5.93
C LYS A 439 40.27 50.58 -6.86
N LEU A 440 39.18 51.17 -7.37
CA LEU A 440 39.23 52.41 -8.16
C LEU A 440 39.57 53.62 -7.28
N LEU A 441 38.94 53.75 -6.10
CA LEU A 441 39.24 54.79 -5.14
C LEU A 441 40.72 54.75 -4.70
N ASP A 442 41.28 53.57 -4.43
CA ASP A 442 42.69 53.43 -4.05
C ASP A 442 43.66 53.71 -5.21
N LYS A 443 43.26 53.49 -6.47
CA LYS A 443 44.01 53.98 -7.65
C LYS A 443 44.00 55.50 -7.74
N GLU A 444 42.86 56.16 -7.50
CA GLU A 444 42.78 57.62 -7.50
C GLU A 444 43.53 58.24 -6.30
N ARG A 445 43.50 57.60 -5.12
CA ARG A 445 44.36 57.96 -3.97
C ARG A 445 45.85 57.84 -4.31
N ALA A 446 46.26 56.75 -4.97
CA ALA A 446 47.65 56.55 -5.40
C ALA A 446 48.10 57.60 -6.43
N LYS A 447 47.22 57.96 -7.39
CA LYS A 447 47.44 59.08 -8.31
C LYS A 447 47.55 60.40 -7.57
N TYR A 448 46.63 60.71 -6.66
CA TYR A 448 46.64 61.93 -5.84
C TYR A 448 47.93 62.06 -5.03
N HIS A 449 48.37 61.01 -4.33
CA HIS A 449 49.65 61.04 -3.63
C HIS A 449 50.86 61.07 -4.57
N SER A 450 50.72 60.70 -5.85
CA SER A 450 51.77 60.89 -6.85
C SER A 450 51.83 62.34 -7.35
N THR A 451 50.70 62.97 -7.64
CA THR A 451 50.65 64.38 -8.06
C THR A 451 50.97 65.33 -6.91
N GLN A 452 50.58 64.99 -5.68
CA GLN A 452 51.00 65.67 -4.45
C GLN A 452 52.53 65.67 -4.33
N ARG A 453 53.20 64.50 -4.41
CA ARG A 453 54.67 64.43 -4.35
C ARG A 453 55.36 65.15 -5.53
N GLN A 454 54.74 65.17 -6.71
CA GLN A 454 55.22 65.98 -7.83
C GLN A 454 55.09 67.49 -7.57
N HIS A 455 54.01 67.93 -6.91
CA HIS A 455 53.81 69.32 -6.50
C HIS A 455 54.79 69.72 -5.39
N GLU A 456 54.96 68.89 -4.34
CA GLU A 456 55.96 69.09 -3.28
C GLU A 456 57.38 69.20 -3.86
N ALA A 457 57.76 68.31 -4.77
CA ALA A 457 59.05 68.37 -5.47
C ALA A 457 59.18 69.55 -6.46
N MET A 458 58.06 70.14 -6.92
CA MET A 458 58.05 71.36 -7.73
C MET A 458 58.18 72.61 -6.86
N VAL A 459 57.52 72.66 -5.70
CA VAL A 459 57.66 73.74 -4.71
C VAL A 459 59.08 73.78 -4.15
N LEU A 460 59.68 72.63 -3.79
CA LEU A 460 61.09 72.57 -3.37
C LEU A 460 62.06 73.07 -4.45
N LYS A 461 61.76 72.82 -5.74
CA LYS A 461 62.54 73.39 -6.85
C LYS A 461 62.32 74.89 -7.02
N GLN A 462 61.10 75.39 -6.81
CA GLN A 462 60.82 76.83 -6.82
C GLN A 462 61.54 77.54 -5.67
N GLN A 463 61.57 76.95 -4.47
CA GLN A 463 62.32 77.46 -3.32
C GLN A 463 63.83 77.51 -3.60
N ALA A 464 64.43 76.41 -4.07
CA ALA A 464 65.86 76.39 -4.42
C ALA A 464 66.22 77.33 -5.59
N LEU A 465 65.27 77.63 -6.49
CA LEU A 465 65.44 78.65 -7.54
C LEU A 465 65.32 80.07 -6.99
N LEU A 466 64.44 80.33 -6.02
CA LEU A 466 64.35 81.60 -5.30
C LEU A 466 65.64 81.85 -4.50
N GLU A 467 66.10 80.89 -3.70
CA GLU A 467 67.38 80.95 -2.99
C GLU A 467 68.56 81.26 -3.93
N ARG A 468 68.56 80.71 -5.16
CA ARG A 468 69.59 81.04 -6.15
C ARG A 468 69.40 82.41 -6.78
N VAL A 469 68.18 82.92 -6.92
CA VAL A 469 67.91 84.31 -7.35
C VAL A 469 68.32 85.29 -6.26
N ASP A 470 68.00 85.03 -4.98
CA ASP A 470 68.42 85.86 -3.85
C ASP A 470 69.95 85.89 -3.72
N ALA A 471 70.62 84.74 -3.89
CA ALA A 471 72.07 84.65 -3.97
C ALA A 471 72.68 85.25 -5.27
N LEU A 472 71.87 85.53 -6.30
CA LEU A 472 72.29 86.32 -7.46
C LEU A 472 72.08 87.82 -7.23
N VAL A 473 71.03 88.21 -6.50
CA VAL A 473 70.80 89.59 -6.05
C VAL A 473 71.93 90.01 -5.12
N GLN A 474 72.29 89.21 -4.12
CA GLN A 474 73.45 89.44 -3.27
C GLN A 474 74.75 89.55 -4.07
N GLN A 475 74.95 88.70 -5.09
CA GLN A 475 76.12 88.80 -5.99
C GLN A 475 76.13 90.06 -6.86
N CYS A 476 74.96 90.68 -7.12
CA CYS A 476 74.86 91.98 -7.77
C CYS A 476 75.08 93.13 -6.77
N GLU A 477 74.55 93.03 -5.56
CA GLU A 477 74.73 94.00 -4.47
C GLU A 477 76.21 94.07 -4.04
N ASP A 478 76.87 92.93 -3.82
CA ASP A 478 78.32 92.82 -3.57
C ASP A 478 79.15 93.49 -4.68
N VAL A 479 78.72 93.39 -5.94
CA VAL A 479 79.40 94.00 -7.09
C VAL A 479 79.07 95.49 -7.22
N GLN A 480 77.89 95.93 -6.77
CA GLN A 480 77.52 97.34 -6.70
C GLN A 480 78.29 98.06 -5.60
N SER A 481 78.31 97.55 -4.36
CA SER A 481 79.09 98.19 -3.28
C SER A 481 80.60 98.18 -3.57
N ARG A 482 81.13 97.14 -4.21
CA ARG A 482 82.54 97.15 -4.68
C ARG A 482 82.80 98.07 -5.88
N LEU A 483 81.76 98.46 -6.63
CA LEU A 483 81.84 99.51 -7.63
C LEU A 483 81.79 100.89 -6.96
N GLU A 484 80.92 101.09 -5.98
CA GLU A 484 80.84 102.30 -5.16
C GLU A 484 82.19 102.57 -4.46
N GLU A 485 82.78 101.56 -3.80
CA GLU A 485 84.14 101.61 -3.24
C GLU A 485 85.19 102.05 -4.28
N CYS A 486 85.14 101.49 -5.50
CA CYS A 486 86.06 101.87 -6.58
C CYS A 486 85.77 103.25 -7.19
N GLU A 487 84.56 103.78 -7.07
CA GLU A 487 84.19 105.13 -7.51
C GLU A 487 84.56 106.19 -6.45
N ASP A 488 84.48 105.85 -5.16
CA ASP A 488 85.00 106.67 -4.05
C ASP A 488 86.54 106.70 -4.04
N GLU A 489 87.24 105.55 -4.14
CA GLU A 489 88.71 105.51 -4.30
C GLU A 489 89.17 106.37 -5.49
N LYS A 490 88.42 106.32 -6.59
CA LYS A 490 88.67 107.12 -7.79
C LYS A 490 88.39 108.61 -7.57
N ALA A 491 87.41 108.97 -6.73
CA ALA A 491 87.14 110.36 -6.35
C ALA A 491 88.30 110.92 -5.50
N GLU A 492 88.77 110.18 -4.48
CA GLU A 492 89.96 110.54 -3.69
C GLU A 492 91.22 110.68 -4.56
N LEU A 493 91.40 109.78 -5.54
CA LEU A 493 92.48 109.88 -6.52
C LEU A 493 92.36 111.09 -7.45
N THR A 494 91.14 111.54 -7.80
CA THR A 494 90.98 112.80 -8.54
C THR A 494 91.21 114.05 -7.69
N ASP A 495 90.83 114.05 -6.41
CA ASP A 495 91.07 115.18 -5.51
C ASP A 495 92.55 115.31 -5.13
N THR A 496 93.26 114.20 -4.91
CA THR A 496 94.72 114.22 -4.71
C THR A 496 95.47 114.62 -6.00
N LEU A 497 94.97 114.26 -7.18
CA LEU A 497 95.49 114.78 -8.45
C LEU A 497 95.22 116.29 -8.62
N ALA A 498 94.06 116.79 -8.18
CA ALA A 498 93.74 118.22 -8.18
C ALA A 498 94.67 118.99 -7.23
N HIS A 499 94.88 118.49 -6.01
CA HIS A 499 95.81 119.07 -5.02
C HIS A 499 97.23 119.15 -5.57
N THR A 500 97.78 118.02 -6.05
CA THR A 500 99.16 117.97 -6.56
C THR A 500 99.36 118.77 -7.84
N THR A 501 98.33 118.92 -8.69
CA THR A 501 98.39 119.84 -9.85
C THR A 501 98.27 121.32 -9.44
N GLN A 502 97.55 121.65 -8.37
CA GLN A 502 97.54 123.00 -7.78
C GLN A 502 98.90 123.36 -7.14
N GLU A 503 99.51 122.45 -6.38
CA GLU A 503 100.87 122.62 -5.83
C GLU A 503 101.92 122.79 -6.95
N ARG A 504 101.81 121.99 -8.02
CA ARG A 504 102.65 122.15 -9.21
C ARG A 504 102.48 123.55 -9.83
N ASN A 505 101.26 124.08 -9.88
CA ASN A 505 101.01 125.40 -10.47
C ASN A 505 101.63 126.52 -9.62
N THR A 506 101.50 126.50 -8.30
CA THR A 506 102.10 127.54 -7.44
C THR A 506 103.63 127.51 -7.47
N VAL A 507 104.24 126.33 -7.54
CA VAL A 507 105.70 126.19 -7.76
C VAL A 507 106.11 126.66 -9.16
N GLN A 508 105.29 126.41 -10.19
CA GLN A 508 105.54 126.89 -11.55
C GLN A 508 105.46 128.43 -11.65
N GLU A 509 104.50 129.06 -10.97
CA GLU A 509 104.39 130.52 -10.86
C GLU A 509 105.62 131.11 -10.17
N GLN A 510 106.02 130.56 -9.01
CA GLN A 510 107.24 130.97 -8.30
C GLN A 510 108.50 130.83 -9.17
N LEU A 511 108.62 129.76 -9.97
CA LEU A 511 109.72 129.58 -10.91
C LEU A 511 109.73 130.66 -11.99
N THR A 512 108.59 130.92 -12.64
CA THR A 512 108.51 131.98 -13.66
C THR A 512 108.78 133.38 -13.11
N GLN A 513 108.43 133.63 -11.84
CA GLN A 513 108.77 134.87 -11.16
C GLN A 513 110.29 135.01 -10.98
N GLN A 514 110.99 133.98 -10.46
CA GLN A 514 112.45 134.00 -10.34
C GLN A 514 113.16 134.06 -11.70
N GLU A 515 112.62 133.44 -12.75
CA GLU A 515 113.16 133.58 -14.11
C GLU A 515 113.08 135.03 -14.62
N SER A 516 112.00 135.76 -14.30
CA SER A 516 111.86 137.18 -14.65
C SER A 516 112.86 138.09 -13.90
N GLU A 517 113.08 137.83 -12.61
CA GLU A 517 114.06 138.54 -11.78
C GLU A 517 115.51 138.26 -12.25
N LEU A 518 115.79 137.02 -12.67
CA LEU A 518 117.07 136.64 -13.29
C LEU A 518 117.26 137.16 -14.71
N LEU A 519 116.24 137.71 -15.36
CA LEU A 519 116.37 138.37 -16.67
C LEU A 519 116.72 139.85 -16.51
N SER A 520 116.01 140.61 -15.67
CA SER A 520 116.34 142.03 -15.43
C SER A 520 117.76 142.20 -14.87
N LEU A 521 118.18 141.34 -13.92
CA LEU A 521 119.55 141.32 -13.39
C LEU A 521 120.63 141.00 -14.44
N LYS A 522 120.29 140.32 -15.55
CA LYS A 522 121.22 140.10 -16.68
C LYS A 522 121.32 141.33 -17.56
N GLU A 523 120.20 142.02 -17.80
CA GLU A 523 120.14 143.24 -18.61
C GLU A 523 120.91 144.39 -17.93
N ASP A 524 120.68 144.64 -16.64
CA ASP A 524 121.41 145.64 -15.86
C ASP A 524 122.92 145.38 -15.87
N ARG A 525 123.33 144.12 -15.68
CA ARG A 525 124.74 143.71 -15.71
C ARG A 525 125.39 144.00 -17.07
N GLU A 526 124.67 143.78 -18.17
CA GLU A 526 125.21 144.03 -19.51
C GLU A 526 125.23 145.53 -19.86
N GLN A 527 124.25 146.33 -19.39
CA GLN A 527 124.31 147.79 -19.48
C GLN A 527 125.53 148.36 -18.73
N GLN A 528 125.84 147.86 -17.54
CA GLN A 528 127.05 148.28 -16.81
C GLN A 528 128.34 147.89 -17.57
N ARG A 529 128.38 146.71 -18.19
CA ARG A 529 129.52 146.27 -19.03
C ARG A 529 129.71 147.08 -20.31
N VAL A 530 128.68 147.74 -20.84
CA VAL A 530 128.83 148.68 -21.96
C VAL A 530 129.48 149.97 -21.46
N ARG A 531 128.94 150.56 -20.38
CA ARG A 531 129.48 151.80 -19.79
C ARG A 531 130.94 151.69 -19.34
N VAL A 532 131.36 150.53 -18.83
CA VAL A 532 132.77 150.26 -18.49
C VAL A 532 133.66 150.30 -19.74
N ARG A 533 133.26 149.65 -20.83
CA ARG A 533 134.02 149.67 -22.10
C ARG A 533 134.10 151.07 -22.72
N GLU A 534 133.01 151.83 -22.70
CA GLU A 534 132.98 153.23 -23.16
C GLU A 534 133.97 154.12 -22.38
N LEU A 535 134.11 153.89 -21.06
CA LEU A 535 135.08 154.58 -20.22
C LEU A 535 136.53 154.12 -20.52
N GLU A 536 136.75 152.82 -20.71
CA GLU A 536 138.06 152.26 -21.10
C GLU A 536 138.55 152.81 -22.45
N GLU A 537 137.67 152.95 -23.45
CA GLU A 537 138.00 153.58 -24.75
C GLU A 537 138.25 155.10 -24.65
N CYS A 538 137.60 155.79 -23.72
CA CYS A 538 137.90 157.20 -23.42
C CYS A 538 139.26 157.38 -22.76
N VAL A 539 139.59 156.55 -21.75
CA VAL A 539 140.91 156.58 -21.08
C VAL A 539 142.02 156.21 -22.05
N SER A 540 141.80 155.22 -22.93
CA SER A 540 142.79 154.78 -23.92
C SER A 540 143.17 155.91 -24.88
N ARG A 541 142.19 156.58 -25.51
CA ARG A 541 142.43 157.73 -26.41
C ARG A 541 143.15 158.88 -25.73
N LEU A 542 142.73 159.25 -24.51
CA LEU A 542 143.40 160.29 -23.73
C LEU A 542 144.85 159.94 -23.38
N THR A 543 145.20 158.64 -23.32
CA THR A 543 146.57 158.19 -23.10
C THR A 543 147.40 158.24 -24.39
N GLU A 544 146.82 157.88 -25.54
CA GLU A 544 147.47 157.99 -26.85
C GLU A 544 147.74 159.44 -27.25
N ASP A 545 146.79 160.36 -27.03
CA ASP A 545 146.97 161.80 -27.26
C ASP A 545 148.11 162.37 -26.39
N LEU A 546 148.23 161.93 -25.14
CA LEU A 546 149.29 162.36 -24.23
C LEU A 546 150.67 161.87 -24.71
N GLN A 547 150.78 160.60 -25.11
CA GLN A 547 152.02 160.03 -25.63
C GLN A 547 152.46 160.71 -26.94
N GLN A 548 151.53 161.00 -27.85
CA GLN A 548 151.82 161.77 -29.07
C GLN A 548 152.27 163.21 -28.78
N ALA A 549 151.83 163.82 -27.67
CA ALA A 549 152.32 165.13 -27.24
C ALA A 549 153.76 165.03 -26.66
N GLU A 550 154.01 164.10 -25.74
CA GLU A 550 155.34 163.89 -25.15
C GLU A 550 156.39 163.52 -26.21
N GLU A 551 156.07 162.63 -27.16
CA GLU A 551 157.02 162.23 -28.20
C GLU A 551 157.28 163.35 -29.21
N ARG A 552 156.30 164.23 -29.49
CA ARG A 552 156.53 165.47 -30.26
C ARG A 552 157.53 166.38 -29.56
N GLU A 553 157.35 166.69 -28.27
CA GLU A 553 158.30 167.53 -27.53
C GLU A 553 159.70 166.88 -27.46
N ARG A 554 159.76 165.59 -27.13
CA ARG A 554 161.01 164.83 -26.98
C ARG A 554 161.84 164.80 -28.25
N ILE A 555 161.19 164.67 -29.41
CA ILE A 555 161.83 164.69 -30.73
C ILE A 555 162.29 166.12 -31.11
N LEU A 556 161.47 167.15 -30.82
CA LEU A 556 161.82 168.55 -31.05
C LEU A 556 163.02 169.03 -30.21
N VAL A 557 163.17 168.53 -28.98
CA VAL A 557 164.31 168.85 -28.11
C VAL A 557 165.58 168.06 -28.50
N ALA A 558 165.46 166.78 -28.83
CA ALA A 558 166.61 165.95 -29.18
C ALA A 558 167.24 166.30 -30.55
N PHE A 559 166.44 166.81 -31.49
CA PHE A 559 166.88 167.18 -32.83
C PHE A 559 166.29 168.54 -33.26
N PRO A 560 166.99 169.66 -33.02
CA PRO A 560 166.62 170.96 -33.60
C PRO A 560 166.52 170.92 -35.13
N GLU A 561 167.25 170.01 -35.80
CA GLU A 561 167.18 169.78 -37.25
C GLU A 561 166.04 168.85 -37.70
N LEU A 562 165.25 168.28 -36.79
CA LEU A 562 163.94 167.71 -37.12
C LEU A 562 162.84 168.79 -37.28
N ASN A 563 163.20 170.08 -37.19
CA ASN A 563 162.49 171.11 -37.93
C ASN A 563 162.68 170.94 -39.45
N ARG A 564 161.96 169.97 -40.04
CA ARG A 564 161.86 169.76 -41.48
C ARG A 564 161.02 170.87 -42.15
N GLN A 565 161.53 172.11 -42.17
CA GLN A 565 161.25 173.09 -43.21
C GLN A 565 162.22 174.29 -43.20
N HIS A 566 163.30 174.13 -43.97
CA HIS A 566 164.04 175.13 -44.76
C HIS A 566 164.43 176.50 -44.17
N THR A 567 165.74 176.78 -44.19
CA THR A 567 166.30 178.13 -44.40
C THR A 567 166.65 178.33 -45.88
N THR A 568 166.09 179.36 -46.53
CA THR A 568 166.56 180.09 -47.75
C THR A 568 165.41 180.97 -48.29
N PRO A 569 165.62 182.22 -48.78
CA PRO A 569 166.72 183.18 -48.58
C PRO A 569 166.31 184.31 -47.58
N GLN A 570 167.23 185.08 -46.98
CA GLN A 570 167.65 186.44 -47.41
C GLN A 570 166.64 187.23 -48.27
N SER A 571 166.17 188.39 -47.81
CA SER A 571 166.50 189.68 -48.48
C SER A 571 165.99 190.93 -47.73
N THR A 572 166.72 192.04 -47.88
CA THR A 572 166.45 193.38 -47.34
C THR A 572 166.37 194.42 -48.48
N GLY A 573 165.59 194.11 -49.52
CA GLY A 573 165.31 195.02 -50.64
C GLY A 573 166.36 194.96 -51.75
N ASP A 574 167.00 196.09 -52.05
CA ASP A 574 168.19 196.14 -52.91
C ASP A 574 169.36 195.39 -52.24
N VAL A 575 170.31 194.91 -53.05
CA VAL A 575 171.35 193.92 -52.72
C VAL A 575 172.28 194.35 -51.56
N LEU A 576 172.26 195.63 -51.18
CA LEU A 576 173.19 196.25 -50.23
C LEU A 576 172.89 195.96 -48.74
N CYS A 577 171.64 195.94 -48.29
CA CYS A 577 171.35 195.87 -46.84
C CYS A 577 171.57 194.48 -46.25
N ASP A 578 171.35 193.41 -47.02
CA ASP A 578 171.64 192.04 -46.56
C ASP A 578 173.12 191.85 -46.24
N MET A 579 174.01 192.48 -47.01
CA MET A 579 175.46 192.41 -46.80
C MET A 579 175.87 192.94 -45.42
N GLU A 580 175.24 194.00 -44.88
CA GLU A 580 175.59 194.51 -43.55
C GLU A 580 175.09 193.59 -42.42
N GLN A 581 173.86 193.08 -42.55
CA GLN A 581 173.29 192.11 -41.61
C GLN A 581 174.14 190.82 -41.56
N GLN A 582 174.58 190.36 -42.72
CA GLN A 582 175.41 189.18 -42.94
C GLN A 582 176.86 189.36 -42.42
N LEU A 583 177.42 190.59 -42.46
CA LEU A 583 178.73 190.90 -41.90
C LEU A 583 178.76 190.76 -40.37
N LYS A 584 177.73 191.23 -39.65
CA LYS A 584 177.70 191.12 -38.17
C LYS A 584 177.60 189.67 -37.71
N VAL A 585 176.77 188.85 -38.35
CA VAL A 585 176.68 187.39 -38.08
C VAL A 585 178.03 186.70 -38.33
N ASN A 586 178.71 187.02 -39.44
CA ASN A 586 180.05 186.49 -39.71
C ASN A 586 181.11 186.92 -38.68
N SER A 587 181.03 188.14 -38.13
CA SER A 587 181.97 188.63 -37.11
C SER A 587 181.89 187.90 -35.75
N ILE A 588 180.74 187.27 -35.46
CA ILE A 588 180.57 186.39 -34.30
C ILE A 588 181.13 185.00 -34.63
N ARG A 589 180.84 184.49 -35.85
CA ARG A 589 181.30 183.18 -36.32
C ARG A 589 182.82 183.05 -36.43
N ILE A 590 183.52 184.10 -36.89
CA ILE A 590 185.00 184.13 -36.93
C ILE A 590 185.58 183.95 -35.52
N ARG A 591 185.02 184.64 -34.52
CA ARG A 591 185.48 184.59 -33.13
C ARG A 591 185.31 183.20 -32.49
N VAL A 592 184.25 182.48 -32.86
CA VAL A 592 184.03 181.08 -32.44
C VAL A 592 185.01 180.15 -33.14
N LEU A 593 185.28 180.34 -34.43
CA LEU A 593 186.26 179.53 -35.18
C LEU A 593 187.70 179.74 -34.68
N GLU A 594 188.07 180.94 -34.24
CA GLU A 594 189.35 181.21 -33.55
C GLU A 594 189.42 180.46 -32.20
N GLN A 595 188.31 180.35 -31.49
CA GLN A 595 188.20 179.66 -30.19
C GLN A 595 188.19 178.12 -30.32
N GLU A 596 187.54 177.56 -31.35
CA GLU A 596 187.50 176.11 -31.59
C GLU A 596 188.82 175.57 -32.16
N ASN A 597 189.55 176.34 -32.97
CA ASN A 597 190.91 176.00 -33.38
C ASN A 597 191.84 175.75 -32.19
N ALA A 598 191.64 176.44 -31.05
CA ALA A 598 192.40 176.19 -29.83
C ALA A 598 191.98 174.87 -29.11
N SER A 599 190.71 174.48 -29.20
CA SER A 599 190.19 173.23 -28.60
C SER A 599 190.58 171.98 -29.41
N LEU A 600 190.55 172.09 -30.75
CA LEU A 600 190.98 171.05 -31.67
C LEU A 600 192.49 170.80 -31.57
N ASN A 601 193.31 171.84 -31.41
CA ASN A 601 194.74 171.66 -31.07
C ASN A 601 194.91 170.90 -29.74
N LYS A 602 194.20 171.30 -28.67
CA LYS A 602 194.24 170.64 -27.35
C LYS A 602 193.79 169.17 -27.33
N THR A 603 193.06 168.71 -28.34
CA THR A 603 192.59 167.32 -28.47
C THR A 603 193.42 166.52 -29.47
N LEU A 604 193.97 167.15 -30.51
CA LEU A 604 195.03 166.55 -31.35
C LEU A 604 196.33 166.29 -30.57
N GLU A 605 196.64 167.09 -29.55
CA GLU A 605 197.71 166.76 -28.58
C GLU A 605 197.41 165.49 -27.78
N ARG A 606 196.15 165.26 -27.39
CA ARG A 606 195.74 164.08 -26.58
C ARG A 606 195.62 162.81 -27.40
N LEU A 607 195.03 162.87 -28.59
CA LEU A 607 194.94 161.69 -29.48
C LEU A 607 196.28 161.30 -30.13
N LYS A 608 197.33 162.13 -29.98
CA LYS A 608 198.71 161.68 -30.19
C LYS A 608 199.22 160.72 -29.11
N HIS A 609 198.56 160.58 -27.93
CA HIS A 609 198.89 159.59 -26.89
C HIS A 609 197.71 159.11 -26.01
N THR A 610 197.02 158.03 -26.45
CA THR A 610 196.54 156.86 -25.63
C THR A 610 195.20 156.85 -24.81
N ARG A 611 194.34 155.84 -25.11
CA ARG A 611 193.33 155.09 -24.26
C ARG A 611 191.93 155.68 -23.87
N THR A 612 191.04 154.81 -23.34
CA THR A 612 189.53 154.77 -23.48
C THR A 612 188.76 154.33 -22.18
N ILE A 613 187.49 154.75 -21.86
CA ILE A 613 186.45 154.04 -20.98
C ILE A 613 185.09 154.78 -20.56
N THR A 614 183.88 154.12 -20.58
CA THR A 614 182.57 154.22 -19.75
C THR A 614 181.60 155.48 -19.69
N PRO A 615 180.47 155.60 -18.87
CA PRO A 615 179.30 154.72 -18.40
C PRO A 615 177.84 155.37 -18.24
N SER A 616 176.74 154.62 -17.84
CA SER A 616 175.80 154.85 -16.64
C SER A 616 174.26 154.40 -16.67
N GLN A 617 173.72 153.76 -15.58
CA GLN A 617 172.30 153.70 -14.98
C GLN A 617 171.06 152.97 -15.67
N GLN A 618 169.85 152.60 -15.08
CA GLN A 618 169.28 152.22 -13.72
C GLN A 618 167.73 151.81 -13.69
N SER A 619 167.16 151.13 -12.63
CA SER A 619 165.72 150.99 -12.13
C SER A 619 164.78 149.76 -12.44
N ALA A 620 164.14 149.06 -11.43
CA ALA A 620 162.80 148.30 -11.38
C ALA A 620 162.60 147.10 -10.34
N GLY A 621 161.35 146.74 -9.88
CA GLY A 621 160.79 145.33 -9.74
C GLY A 621 160.36 144.56 -8.39
N ASP A 622 159.12 143.95 -8.36
CA ASP A 622 158.72 142.50 -8.02
C ASP A 622 158.05 141.91 -6.68
N ARG A 623 157.14 140.87 -6.83
CA ARG A 623 156.72 139.61 -6.02
C ARG A 623 155.69 139.38 -4.83
N THR A 624 154.67 138.49 -5.06
CA THR A 624 153.98 137.32 -4.30
C THR A 624 153.57 137.34 -2.78
N PRO A 625 152.76 136.39 -2.14
CA PRO A 625 152.37 134.96 -2.43
C PRO A 625 150.87 134.47 -2.14
N CYS A 626 150.63 133.14 -1.92
CA CYS A 626 149.34 132.35 -1.85
C CYS A 626 148.92 131.89 -0.39
N PRO A 627 147.88 131.04 -0.05
CA PRO A 627 147.02 130.12 -0.87
C PRO A 627 145.51 129.80 -0.48
N ALA A 628 144.81 129.17 -1.45
CA ALA A 628 143.74 128.12 -1.41
C ALA A 628 142.58 128.03 -0.37
N SER A 629 141.34 127.85 -0.89
CA SER A 629 140.19 127.13 -0.27
C SER A 629 139.04 126.94 -1.28
N GLY A 630 138.13 125.96 -1.08
CA GLY A 630 136.74 126.06 -1.60
C GLY A 630 136.12 124.87 -2.37
N SER A 631 135.02 124.36 -1.81
CA SER A 631 133.79 123.87 -2.49
C SER A 631 133.76 122.50 -3.20
N SER A 632 132.57 121.88 -3.17
CA SER A 632 132.26 120.52 -3.63
C SER A 632 131.01 120.52 -4.53
N GLU A 633 131.02 119.67 -5.58
CA GLU A 633 129.93 118.79 -6.05
C GLU A 633 130.09 118.44 -7.54
N VAL A 634 130.16 117.13 -7.88
CA VAL A 634 130.21 116.65 -9.27
C VAL A 634 129.50 115.28 -9.44
N TYR A 635 128.24 115.34 -9.91
CA TYR A 635 127.64 114.49 -10.96
C TYR A 635 127.63 112.93 -10.92
N ARG A 636 126.40 112.40 -11.13
CA ARG A 636 126.02 111.30 -12.09
C ARG A 636 126.08 109.83 -11.63
N ARG A 637 125.39 109.00 -12.44
CA ARG A 637 125.45 107.51 -12.64
C ARG A 637 124.56 106.64 -11.73
N GLU A 638 123.59 105.87 -12.27
CA GLU A 638 123.64 104.55 -12.99
C GLU A 638 123.57 103.34 -11.99
N ARG A 639 122.98 102.16 -12.25
CA ARG A 639 122.18 101.56 -13.36
C ARG A 639 121.66 100.15 -12.95
N ALA A 640 120.62 99.61 -13.63
CA ALA A 640 120.34 98.15 -13.83
C ALA A 640 120.03 97.29 -12.56
N LYS A 641 119.39 96.09 -12.58
CA LYS A 641 118.66 95.19 -13.54
C LYS A 641 117.59 94.43 -12.70
N GLU A 642 116.45 93.87 -13.14
CA GLU A 642 115.93 93.26 -14.39
C GLU A 642 116.00 91.69 -14.44
N LYS A 643 114.85 91.04 -14.77
CA LYS A 643 114.60 89.58 -15.09
C LYS A 643 114.61 88.60 -13.89
N GLN A 644 113.93 87.43 -13.92
CA GLN A 644 113.16 86.64 -14.93
C GLN A 644 112.07 85.82 -14.16
N ILE A 645 110.80 85.60 -14.55
CA ILE A 645 110.11 85.02 -15.75
C ILE A 645 110.34 83.51 -15.96
N ILE A 646 109.24 82.71 -15.89
CA ILE A 646 108.91 81.38 -16.49
C ILE A 646 107.78 80.72 -15.64
N SER A 647 106.72 80.02 -16.09
CA SER A 647 106.01 79.88 -17.39
C SER A 647 104.60 79.24 -17.17
N SER A 648 103.73 79.26 -18.19
CA SER A 648 102.39 78.60 -18.26
C SER A 648 102.49 77.14 -18.80
N PRO A 649 101.44 76.41 -19.28
CA PRO A 649 99.96 76.62 -19.30
C PRO A 649 99.04 75.35 -19.11
N SER A 650 97.71 75.55 -19.21
CA SER A 650 96.72 74.76 -20.01
C SER A 650 95.81 73.63 -19.43
N PHE A 651 94.49 73.82 -19.68
CA PHE A 651 93.46 72.93 -20.29
C PHE A 651 92.95 71.58 -19.66
N SER A 652 91.63 71.58 -19.39
CA SER A 652 90.59 70.63 -19.86
C SER A 652 90.22 69.28 -19.19
N ALA A 653 88.90 69.03 -19.27
CA ALA A 653 88.18 67.77 -19.58
C ALA A 653 87.41 67.00 -18.47
N LEU A 654 86.29 66.41 -18.93
CA LEU A 654 85.29 65.60 -18.21
C LEU A 654 85.72 64.14 -18.02
N HIS A 655 85.04 63.38 -17.13
CA HIS A 655 84.02 62.36 -17.49
C HIS A 655 83.94 61.10 -16.57
N HIS A 656 82.84 60.98 -15.82
CA HIS A 656 82.05 59.75 -15.49
C HIS A 656 82.62 58.50 -14.73
N GLN A 657 81.65 57.71 -14.24
CA GLN A 657 81.67 56.29 -13.78
C GLN A 657 82.28 55.96 -12.40
N THR A 658 81.96 54.84 -11.70
CA THR A 658 80.74 53.99 -11.47
C THR A 658 81.14 52.86 -10.45
N VAL A 659 80.21 51.97 -10.05
CA VAL A 659 80.35 50.76 -9.17
C VAL A 659 80.16 51.09 -7.67
N ARG A 660 79.14 50.62 -6.93
CA ARG A 660 78.42 49.32 -6.71
C ARG A 660 78.98 48.48 -5.55
N LEU A 661 78.22 48.47 -4.46
CA LEU A 661 78.08 47.42 -3.43
C LEU A 661 76.62 47.49 -2.92
N SER A 662 75.92 46.46 -2.46
CA SER A 662 76.03 44.98 -2.61
C SER A 662 74.67 44.37 -2.18
N LEU A 663 74.30 43.16 -2.62
CA LEU A 663 72.96 42.59 -2.36
C LEU A 663 72.80 41.93 -0.98
N VAL A 664 71.67 42.19 -0.32
CA VAL A 664 70.91 41.21 0.49
C VAL A 664 69.41 41.53 0.38
N PRO A 665 68.54 40.54 0.05
CA PRO A 665 67.11 40.58 0.35
C PRO A 665 66.72 39.51 1.37
N ASP A 666 65.84 39.86 2.31
CA ASP A 666 65.10 38.90 3.13
C ASP A 666 63.67 39.41 3.35
N ALA A 667 62.68 38.55 3.09
CA ALA A 667 61.27 38.66 3.46
C ALA A 667 60.44 37.59 2.72
N GLY A 668 59.70 36.76 3.48
CA GLY A 668 58.32 36.35 3.18
C GLY A 668 58.02 35.45 1.95
N GLU A 669 56.90 34.71 1.92
CA GLU A 669 55.86 34.56 2.96
C GLU A 669 54.94 33.36 2.65
N THR A 670 53.93 33.15 3.51
CA THR A 670 52.64 32.47 3.27
C THR A 670 52.62 31.06 2.65
N TYR A 671 52.75 30.10 3.56
CA TYR A 671 51.98 28.84 3.66
C TYR A 671 50.73 28.66 2.77
N THR A 672 50.63 27.43 2.26
CA THR A 672 49.46 26.69 1.73
C THR A 672 48.06 27.15 2.18
N LYS A 673 47.09 27.16 1.24
CA LYS A 673 45.64 27.14 1.55
C LYS A 673 45.04 25.74 1.55
N LEU A 674 43.95 25.60 2.30
CA LEU A 674 43.28 24.35 2.68
C LEU A 674 42.07 24.01 1.77
N ARG A 675 41.51 22.81 1.98
CA ARG A 675 40.17 22.31 1.56
C ARG A 675 40.04 21.91 0.08
N GLN A 676 39.59 20.69 -0.26
CA GLN A 676 38.41 19.86 0.11
C GLN A 676 37.17 20.14 -0.76
N THR A 677 36.65 19.05 -1.35
CA THR A 677 35.23 18.77 -1.70
C THR A 677 34.55 19.72 -2.73
N VAL A 678 33.47 19.37 -3.45
CA VAL A 678 32.54 18.22 -3.40
C VAL A 678 31.80 18.02 -4.76
N ARG A 679 31.02 16.92 -4.90
CA ARG A 679 29.98 16.62 -5.95
C ARG A 679 30.48 16.31 -7.38
N ALA A 680 29.68 15.69 -8.27
CA ALA A 680 28.66 14.63 -8.12
C ALA A 680 28.08 14.24 -9.51
N ARG A 681 27.83 12.94 -9.74
CA ARG A 681 26.81 12.32 -10.62
C ARG A 681 26.95 10.80 -10.43
N SER A 682 25.96 9.99 -10.06
CA SER A 682 24.54 9.87 -10.43
C SER A 682 24.32 9.47 -11.89
N ALA A 683 23.43 8.52 -12.23
CA ALA A 683 22.78 7.46 -11.44
C ALA A 683 22.10 6.48 -12.41
N GLY A 684 21.75 5.27 -11.94
CA GLY A 684 20.66 4.48 -12.54
C GLY A 684 20.94 2.99 -12.71
N VAL A 685 20.08 2.17 -12.09
CA VAL A 685 19.21 1.15 -12.73
C VAL A 685 18.38 0.47 -11.63
N ASN A 686 17.07 0.35 -11.89
CA ASN A 686 16.07 -0.65 -11.47
C ASN A 686 16.44 -1.72 -10.39
N ARG A 687 15.53 -2.25 -9.55
CA ARG A 687 14.12 -2.62 -9.86
C ARG A 687 13.32 -3.05 -8.61
N ARG A 688 11.99 -2.77 -8.62
CA ARG A 688 10.84 -3.54 -8.03
C ARG A 688 10.90 -4.18 -6.61
N LYS A 689 9.84 -3.87 -5.85
CA LYS A 689 8.98 -4.77 -5.02
C LYS A 689 9.67 -5.74 -4.02
N LYS A 690 9.43 -5.50 -2.74
CA LYS A 690 8.18 -6.00 -2.13
C LYS A 690 7.58 -4.95 -1.20
#